data_AF-A0A6P6XUE7-F1
#
_entry.id   AF-A0A6P6XUE7-F1
#
_cell.length_a   1.000
_cell.length_b   1.000
_cell.length_c   1.000
_cell.angle_alpha   90.00
_cell.angle_beta   90.00
_cell.angle_gamma   90.00
#
_symmetry.space_group_name_H-M   'P 1'
#
loop_
_entity.id
_entity.type
_entity.pdbx_description
1 polymer ?
#
loop_
_entity_poly.entity_id
_entity_poly.type
_entity_poly.pdbx_seq_one_letter_code
_entity_poly.pdbx_strand_id
1 'polypeptide(L)'
;MDQIKYVIDELNQPPFNQNLNLISYDNLREEQRLDLLIQILNIVDPKLNLPFIRVGNIEDIVATILDTLRIFKYSPPPSHSNPVEFRKNLIMADKDLMTNIFEWLLRRLPLLKKRAYLAHFLVKIELSPDVEGDPDVMTLYRQYLNLIDEFKRIHSSHEMQKKSIDSIIELQKDIKTMELEKDQIKNKLDIVKRRVNLDMIETSNSSQNIKFEAVRAYVMARHENEKLQRQLREQQERITMAKKHLEQQQTELNELNVQDWQESIQSPEVMLYRYKDEIDIKSKLVKDVLPNELTDLRLLVRDMEQIQQHADSNITDQLQRTVTQVQALTQEINELVEKKLLDKQNEEDRLSHYRQNAQVVARKKEETIKQCEQLERTLSIQQAELEDLRAKFSVDGESALRGDALKLYIEKISRRETEMNEMKDELSRISSDIDELQSKLRSLRQQEKETLEEIHENEETLGLEGYFQMKESTLNTLYEDDNGDGIDDNDQEQLDYEEINRQVDNFQDRLEHVKSSLVNVTKEIRILKEELNEAESEYDMKKRLYDSAAAGLEAELSRSEAEFERLIGERDDLIGEHFEIEARLLAIQIEQTELLGSVDKAGQIIEQLKTEIDSEQKLQENLRQQETEWKEKEQYYKKQMEMWRDLRVIFEIKSRLLTKKLEEKNQQSNSMTMIKDHLVLND
;
A
#
# COMPACT_ATOMS: atom_id res chain seq x y z
N MET A 1 23.01 49.24 -13.48
CA MET A 1 23.63 49.16 -12.13
C MET A 1 24.18 47.77 -11.84
N ASP A 2 23.42 46.71 -12.05
CA ASP A 2 23.91 45.34 -11.77
C ASP A 2 25.06 44.90 -12.70
N GLN A 3 25.06 45.34 -13.96
CA GLN A 3 26.18 45.13 -14.89
C GLN A 3 27.48 45.79 -14.41
N ILE A 4 27.40 47.02 -13.91
CA ILE A 4 28.55 47.77 -13.40
C ILE A 4 29.06 47.13 -12.11
N LYS A 5 28.17 46.70 -11.20
CA LYS A 5 28.56 45.97 -9.98
C LYS A 5 29.29 44.67 -10.33
N TYR A 6 28.76 43.89 -11.26
CA TYR A 6 29.41 42.65 -11.71
C TYR A 6 30.81 42.89 -12.31
N VAL A 7 30.96 43.91 -13.16
CA VAL A 7 32.25 44.29 -13.73
C VAL A 7 33.25 44.70 -12.64
N ILE A 8 32.81 45.47 -11.63
CA ILE A 8 33.66 45.89 -10.51
C ILE A 8 34.09 44.69 -9.66
N ASP A 9 33.16 43.79 -9.34
CA ASP A 9 33.46 42.60 -8.54
C ASP A 9 34.49 41.70 -9.23
N GLU A 10 34.34 41.43 -10.53
CA GLU A 10 35.29 40.62 -11.31
C GLU A 10 36.65 41.31 -11.53
N LEU A 11 36.69 42.64 -11.68
CA LEU A 11 37.95 43.39 -11.80
C LEU A 11 38.72 43.51 -10.48
N ASN A 12 38.04 43.30 -9.35
CA ASN A 12 38.65 43.27 -8.02
C ASN A 12 39.18 41.87 -7.65
N GLN A 13 38.71 40.82 -8.31
CA GLN A 13 39.22 39.45 -8.14
C GLN A 13 40.57 39.26 -8.88
N PRO A 14 41.38 38.26 -8.47
CA PRO A 14 42.57 37.87 -9.22
C PRO A 14 42.13 37.32 -10.60
N PRO A 15 42.76 37.74 -11.72
CA PRO A 15 44.12 38.29 -11.86
C PRO A 15 44.23 39.83 -12.01
N PHE A 16 43.14 40.60 -11.86
CA PHE A 16 43.12 42.03 -12.19
C PHE A 16 43.44 42.96 -11.00
N ASN A 17 42.99 42.62 -9.78
CA ASN A 17 43.30 43.30 -8.51
C ASN A 17 43.23 44.85 -8.56
N GLN A 18 42.24 45.42 -9.25
CA GLN A 18 42.17 46.88 -9.48
C GLN A 18 41.55 47.68 -8.31
N ASN A 19 41.00 47.02 -7.28
CA ASN A 19 40.40 47.63 -6.08
C ASN A 19 39.47 48.84 -6.38
N LEU A 20 38.62 48.71 -7.40
CA LEU A 20 37.70 49.75 -7.86
C LEU A 20 36.43 49.75 -7.00
N ASN A 21 35.95 50.94 -6.64
CA ASN A 21 34.62 51.17 -6.07
C ASN A 21 33.69 51.75 -7.14
N LEU A 22 32.37 51.72 -6.93
CA LEU A 22 31.38 52.24 -7.90
C LEU A 22 31.66 53.70 -8.32
N ILE A 23 32.10 54.53 -7.37
CA ILE A 23 32.48 55.94 -7.61
C ILE A 23 33.81 56.04 -8.36
N SER A 24 34.76 55.16 -8.05
CA SER A 24 36.08 55.14 -8.72
C SER A 24 35.96 54.66 -10.16
N TYR A 25 35.09 53.68 -10.43
CA TYR A 25 34.78 53.18 -11.76
C TYR A 25 34.05 54.21 -12.63
N ASP A 26 33.09 54.94 -12.04
CA ASP A 26 32.36 56.00 -12.74
C ASP A 26 33.26 57.19 -13.13
N ASN A 27 34.25 57.49 -12.30
CA ASN A 27 35.22 58.57 -12.53
C ASN A 27 36.42 58.18 -13.43
N LEU A 28 36.45 56.97 -14.00
CA LEU A 28 37.54 56.55 -14.90
C LEU A 28 37.59 57.42 -16.16
N ARG A 29 38.77 57.99 -16.45
CA ARG A 29 39.03 58.76 -17.67
C ARG A 29 39.05 57.85 -18.90
N GLU A 30 38.81 58.42 -20.09
CA GLU A 30 38.76 57.70 -21.38
C GLU A 30 40.02 56.85 -21.63
N GLU A 31 41.21 57.42 -21.40
CA GLU A 31 42.50 56.71 -21.48
C GLU A 31 42.59 55.54 -20.49
N GLN A 32 42.09 55.71 -19.26
CA GLN A 32 42.14 54.69 -18.23
C GLN A 32 41.21 53.51 -18.54
N ARG A 33 40.05 53.76 -19.18
CA ARG A 33 39.15 52.68 -19.61
C ARG A 33 39.76 51.87 -20.74
N LEU A 34 40.41 52.51 -21.70
CA LEU A 34 41.08 51.80 -22.78
C LEU A 34 42.32 51.04 -22.27
N ASP A 35 43.08 51.60 -21.33
CA ASP A 35 44.18 50.88 -20.68
C ASP A 35 43.65 49.66 -19.89
N LEU A 36 42.52 49.76 -19.21
CA LEU A 36 41.86 48.62 -18.56
C LEU A 36 41.41 47.56 -19.58
N LEU A 37 40.90 47.96 -20.75
CA LEU A 37 40.57 47.03 -21.82
C LEU A 37 41.81 46.32 -22.36
N ILE A 38 42.91 47.05 -22.55
CA ILE A 38 44.20 46.49 -22.96
C ILE A 38 44.72 45.50 -21.91
N GLN A 39 44.59 45.81 -20.61
CA GLN A 39 44.95 44.87 -19.54
C GLN A 39 44.08 43.60 -19.58
N ILE A 40 42.77 43.73 -19.79
CA ILE A 40 41.85 42.59 -19.92
C ILE A 40 42.22 41.74 -21.13
N LEU A 41 42.48 42.36 -22.28
CA LEU A 41 42.86 41.66 -23.50
C LEU A 41 44.24 40.99 -23.40
N ASN A 42 45.22 41.64 -22.78
CA ASN A 42 46.56 41.05 -22.53
C ASN A 42 46.50 39.89 -21.52
N ILE A 43 45.54 39.90 -20.58
CA ILE A 43 45.32 38.76 -19.66
C ILE A 43 44.60 37.60 -20.36
N VAL A 44 43.73 37.90 -21.33
CA VAL A 44 43.04 36.89 -22.16
C VAL A 44 44.02 36.27 -23.16
N ASP A 45 44.90 37.06 -23.77
CA ASP A 45 45.95 36.61 -24.67
C ASP A 45 47.31 37.26 -24.30
N PRO A 46 48.14 36.55 -23.52
CA PRO A 46 49.46 37.04 -23.09
C PRO A 46 50.45 37.31 -24.23
N LYS A 47 50.18 36.84 -25.45
CA LYS A 47 51.08 37.01 -26.60
C LYS A 47 50.77 38.26 -27.43
N LEU A 48 49.62 38.90 -27.23
CA LEU A 48 49.28 40.16 -27.90
C LEU A 48 50.22 41.31 -27.50
N ASN A 49 50.71 41.33 -26.25
CA ASN A 49 51.64 42.32 -25.70
C ASN A 49 51.33 43.77 -26.16
N LEU A 50 50.06 44.16 -26.12
CA LEU A 50 49.64 45.49 -26.55
C LEU A 50 50.23 46.53 -25.61
N PRO A 51 50.96 47.55 -26.12
CA PRO A 51 51.48 48.63 -25.30
C PRO A 51 50.34 49.49 -24.74
N PHE A 52 50.51 49.98 -23.51
CA PHE A 52 49.63 51.00 -22.94
C PHE A 52 49.57 52.23 -23.85
N ILE A 53 48.44 52.94 -23.83
CA ILE A 53 48.13 54.04 -24.76
C ILE A 53 49.18 55.15 -24.74
N ARG A 54 49.92 55.30 -23.63
CA ARG A 54 51.00 56.29 -23.47
C ARG A 54 52.22 56.05 -24.38
N VAL A 55 52.31 54.92 -25.07
CA VAL A 55 53.51 54.51 -25.83
C VAL A 55 53.24 54.26 -27.33
N GLY A 56 51.98 54.12 -27.77
CA GLY A 56 51.65 53.75 -29.16
C GLY A 56 50.63 54.66 -29.87
N ASN A 57 50.45 54.47 -31.17
CA ASN A 57 49.44 55.17 -31.96
C ASN A 57 48.04 54.64 -31.62
N ILE A 58 47.14 55.53 -31.18
CA ILE A 58 45.79 55.18 -30.70
C ILE A 58 44.99 54.46 -31.80
N GLU A 59 45.15 54.86 -33.06
CA GLU A 59 44.41 54.25 -34.17
C GLU A 59 44.86 52.82 -34.48
N ASP A 60 46.16 52.53 -34.38
CA ASP A 60 46.73 51.20 -34.63
C ASP A 60 46.40 50.22 -33.49
N ILE A 61 46.40 50.73 -32.25
CA ILE A 61 45.98 49.97 -31.07
C ILE A 61 44.49 49.62 -31.19
N VAL A 62 43.65 50.59 -31.55
CA VAL A 62 42.21 50.35 -31.71
C VAL A 62 41.92 49.41 -32.89
N ALA A 63 42.66 49.49 -34.00
CA ALA A 63 42.55 48.53 -35.10
C ALA A 63 42.87 47.10 -34.63
N THR A 64 43.94 46.94 -33.84
CA THR A 64 44.31 45.63 -33.27
C THR A 64 43.29 45.13 -32.25
N ILE A 65 42.70 46.03 -31.44
CA ILE A 65 41.59 45.71 -30.54
C ILE A 65 40.36 45.26 -31.33
N LEU A 66 40.05 45.89 -32.46
CA LEU A 66 38.93 45.49 -33.32
C LEU A 66 39.16 44.11 -33.95
N ASP A 67 40.39 43.81 -34.40
CA ASP A 67 40.74 42.50 -34.96
C ASP A 67 40.69 41.40 -33.89
N THR A 68 41.15 41.67 -32.68
CA THR A 68 41.06 40.73 -31.55
C THR A 68 39.62 40.51 -31.10
N LEU A 69 38.78 41.56 -31.03
CA LEU A 69 37.35 41.44 -30.78
C LEU A 69 36.63 40.66 -31.90
N ARG A 70 37.06 40.81 -33.16
CA ARG A 70 36.56 40.03 -34.30
C ARG A 70 36.92 38.56 -34.18
N ILE A 71 38.16 38.24 -33.80
CA ILE A 71 38.62 36.87 -33.50
C ILE A 71 37.78 36.25 -32.37
N PHE A 72 37.46 37.03 -31.34
CA PHE A 72 36.58 36.63 -30.24
C PHE A 72 35.09 36.52 -30.65
N LYS A 73 34.70 36.92 -31.87
CA LYS A 73 33.31 37.08 -32.34
C LYS A 73 32.47 37.85 -31.31
N TYR A 74 32.97 39.00 -30.89
CA TYR A 74 32.14 39.95 -30.16
C TYR A 74 31.07 40.52 -31.11
N SER A 75 29.81 40.46 -30.70
CA SER A 75 28.71 41.15 -31.39
C SER A 75 28.36 42.39 -30.58
N PRO A 76 28.52 43.61 -31.12
CA PRO A 76 28.13 44.82 -30.40
C PRO A 76 26.62 44.82 -30.13
N PRO A 77 26.16 45.47 -29.04
CA PRO A 77 24.73 45.66 -28.77
C PRO A 77 24.04 46.38 -29.93
N PRO A 78 22.72 46.18 -30.14
CA PRO A 78 21.97 46.80 -31.25
C PRO A 78 22.07 48.33 -31.30
N SER A 79 22.32 49.00 -30.16
CA SER A 79 22.56 50.44 -30.06
C SER A 79 23.85 50.93 -30.74
N HIS A 80 24.79 50.04 -31.10
CA HIS A 80 26.06 50.37 -31.74
C HIS A 80 26.33 49.49 -32.99
N SER A 81 25.28 49.18 -33.75
CA SER A 81 25.36 48.27 -34.91
C SER A 81 26.14 48.84 -36.10
N ASN A 82 26.30 50.17 -36.19
CA ASN A 82 27.07 50.82 -37.24
C ASN A 82 28.59 50.67 -37.01
N PRO A 83 29.36 50.03 -37.91
CA PRO A 83 30.78 49.73 -37.70
C PRO A 83 31.68 50.98 -37.64
N VAL A 84 31.31 52.06 -38.36
CA VAL A 84 32.04 53.34 -38.35
C VAL A 84 31.81 54.09 -37.03
N GLU A 85 30.59 54.04 -36.51
CA GLU A 85 30.21 54.64 -35.23
C GLU A 85 30.79 53.86 -34.05
N PHE A 86 30.83 52.52 -34.14
CA PHE A 86 31.49 51.65 -33.18
C PHE A 86 32.99 51.94 -33.08
N ARG A 87 33.69 52.10 -34.22
CA ARG A 87 35.11 52.49 -34.23
C ARG A 87 35.32 53.87 -33.60
N LYS A 88 34.46 54.84 -33.91
CA LYS A 88 34.52 56.19 -33.33
C LYS A 88 34.29 56.18 -31.82
N ASN A 89 33.28 55.45 -31.34
CA ASN A 89 32.94 55.35 -29.92
C ASN A 89 33.97 54.55 -29.12
N LEU A 90 34.68 53.61 -29.77
CA LEU A 90 35.81 52.89 -29.19
C LEU A 90 37.05 53.79 -29.06
N ILE A 91 37.32 54.64 -30.06
CA ILE A 91 38.39 55.66 -29.98
C ILE A 91 38.08 56.69 -28.87
N MET A 92 36.81 57.07 -28.71
CA MET A 92 36.33 57.98 -27.66
C MET A 92 36.12 57.29 -26.30
N ALA A 93 36.37 55.98 -26.19
CA ALA A 93 36.22 55.19 -24.97
C ALA A 93 34.87 55.39 -24.24
N ASP A 94 33.77 55.40 -25.00
CA ASP A 94 32.43 55.67 -24.48
C ASP A 94 32.05 54.73 -23.32
N LYS A 95 31.45 55.28 -22.28
CA LYS A 95 31.25 54.62 -20.98
C LYS A 95 30.38 53.39 -21.12
N ASP A 96 29.24 53.52 -21.79
CA ASP A 96 28.25 52.45 -21.90
C ASP A 96 28.77 51.32 -22.81
N LEU A 97 29.44 51.67 -23.90
CA LEU A 97 30.07 50.70 -24.82
C LEU A 97 31.19 49.92 -24.12
N MET A 98 32.06 50.60 -23.36
CA MET A 98 33.17 49.95 -22.65
C MET A 98 32.67 49.05 -21.50
N THR A 99 31.67 49.48 -20.72
CA THR A 99 31.06 48.64 -19.68
C THR A 99 30.43 47.37 -20.28
N ASN A 100 29.77 47.48 -21.43
CA ASN A 100 29.22 46.31 -22.14
C ASN A 100 30.31 45.37 -22.67
N ILE A 101 31.44 45.91 -23.16
CA ILE A 101 32.59 45.11 -23.59
C ILE A 101 33.23 44.40 -22.38
N PHE A 102 33.44 45.12 -21.28
CA PHE A 102 34.00 44.54 -20.05
C PHE A 102 33.12 43.43 -19.49
N GLU A 103 31.81 43.66 -19.38
CA GLU A 103 30.88 42.65 -18.91
C GLU A 103 30.96 41.38 -19.77
N TRP A 104 30.98 41.55 -21.09
CA TRP A 104 31.03 40.41 -22.01
C TRP A 104 32.37 39.65 -21.92
N LEU A 105 33.49 40.36 -21.83
CA LEU A 105 34.81 39.77 -21.69
C LEU A 105 34.96 39.04 -20.34
N LEU A 106 34.53 39.68 -19.24
CA LEU A 106 34.69 39.16 -17.88
C LEU A 106 33.81 37.93 -17.63
N ARG A 107 32.55 37.93 -18.10
CA ARG A 107 31.66 36.75 -18.00
C ARG A 107 32.20 35.50 -18.72
N ARG A 108 33.11 35.66 -19.69
CA ARG A 108 33.55 34.58 -20.58
C ARG A 108 35.07 34.38 -20.60
N LEU A 109 35.80 34.90 -19.61
CA LEU A 109 37.26 34.80 -19.52
C LEU A 109 37.84 33.41 -19.83
N PRO A 110 37.37 32.29 -19.24
CA PRO A 110 37.96 30.97 -19.51
C PRO A 110 37.71 30.50 -20.96
N LEU A 111 36.56 30.86 -21.54
CA LEU A 111 36.23 30.54 -22.93
C LEU A 111 37.03 31.40 -23.90
N LEU A 112 37.23 32.68 -23.57
CA LEU A 112 37.99 33.61 -24.38
C LEU A 112 39.48 33.30 -24.37
N LYS A 113 40.05 32.87 -23.23
CA LYS A 113 41.43 32.35 -23.15
C LYS A 113 41.64 31.14 -24.05
N LYS A 114 40.71 30.16 -24.00
CA LYS A 114 40.72 29.00 -24.91
C LYS A 114 40.63 29.42 -26.37
N ARG A 115 39.78 30.41 -26.65
CA ARG A 115 39.55 30.90 -28.00
C ARG A 115 40.73 31.71 -28.56
N ALA A 116 41.39 32.53 -27.74
CA ALA A 116 42.63 33.22 -28.10
C ALA A 116 43.73 32.21 -28.46
N TYR A 117 43.90 31.20 -27.60
CA TYR A 117 44.83 30.11 -27.85
C TYR A 117 44.54 29.37 -29.17
N LEU A 118 43.27 29.02 -29.41
CA LEU A 118 42.87 28.34 -30.65
C LEU A 118 42.97 29.24 -31.88
N ALA A 119 42.71 30.54 -31.76
CA ALA A 119 42.78 31.47 -32.88
C ALA A 119 44.18 31.53 -33.49
N HIS A 120 45.22 31.45 -32.65
CA HIS A 120 46.60 31.42 -33.13
C HIS A 120 46.88 30.24 -34.09
N PHE A 121 46.25 29.09 -33.87
CA PHE A 121 46.47 27.88 -34.68
C PHE A 121 45.39 27.65 -35.75
N LEU A 122 44.20 28.25 -35.61
CA LEU A 122 43.05 28.02 -36.49
C LEU A 122 42.76 29.19 -37.45
N VAL A 123 43.34 30.37 -37.26
CA VAL A 123 43.26 31.46 -38.24
C VAL A 123 44.11 31.07 -39.44
N LYS A 124 43.45 30.87 -40.58
CA LYS A 124 44.11 30.48 -41.82
C LYS A 124 44.91 31.65 -42.35
N ILE A 125 46.11 31.36 -42.85
CA ILE A 125 46.88 32.30 -43.64
C ILE A 125 46.14 32.50 -44.97
N GLU A 126 45.76 33.74 -45.28
CA GLU A 126 45.18 34.11 -46.58
C GLU A 126 46.32 34.17 -47.61
N LEU A 127 46.26 33.32 -48.65
CA LEU A 127 47.22 33.32 -49.73
C LEU A 127 46.88 34.44 -50.73
N SER A 128 47.89 35.18 -51.17
CA SER A 128 47.73 36.19 -52.24
C SER A 128 47.35 35.51 -53.55
N PRO A 129 46.46 36.07 -54.38
CA PRO A 129 46.02 35.47 -55.66
C PRO A 129 47.18 35.18 -56.64
N ASP A 130 48.35 35.82 -56.48
CA ASP A 130 49.55 35.56 -57.28
C ASP A 130 50.25 34.24 -56.94
N VAL A 131 50.04 33.71 -55.73
CA VAL A 131 50.70 32.50 -55.19
C VAL A 131 49.83 31.24 -55.38
N GLU A 132 48.53 31.44 -55.65
CA GLU A 132 47.54 30.37 -55.84
C GLU A 132 47.72 29.61 -57.18
N GLY A 133 48.49 30.19 -58.11
CA GLY A 133 48.82 29.56 -59.40
C GLY A 133 49.92 28.49 -59.34
N ASP A 134 50.67 28.38 -58.23
CA ASP A 134 51.77 27.42 -58.09
C ASP A 134 51.28 26.07 -57.51
N PRO A 135 51.40 24.94 -58.24
CA PRO A 135 50.92 23.64 -57.80
C PRO A 135 51.64 23.09 -56.55
N ASP A 136 52.90 23.46 -56.31
CA ASP A 136 53.67 22.99 -55.16
C ASP A 136 53.20 23.70 -53.88
N VAL A 137 52.93 25.01 -53.97
CA VAL A 137 52.41 25.81 -52.85
C VAL A 137 51.01 25.36 -52.46
N MET A 138 50.16 25.03 -53.44
CA MET A 138 48.83 24.48 -53.18
C MET A 138 48.87 23.10 -52.52
N THR A 139 49.87 22.28 -52.84
CA THR A 139 50.08 20.98 -52.19
C THR A 139 50.49 21.15 -50.72
N LEU A 140 51.39 22.10 -50.44
CA LEU A 140 51.80 22.45 -49.08
C LEU A 140 50.64 23.07 -48.28
N TYR A 141 49.81 23.90 -48.91
CA TYR A 141 48.61 24.47 -48.29
C TYR A 141 47.59 23.39 -47.91
N ARG A 142 47.40 22.36 -48.75
CA ARG A 142 46.56 21.20 -48.41
C ARG A 142 47.13 20.41 -47.21
N GLN A 143 48.45 20.21 -47.15
CA GLN A 143 49.09 19.57 -45.99
C GLN A 143 48.86 20.40 -44.72
N TYR A 144 49.03 21.72 -44.79
CA TYR A 144 48.75 22.66 -43.70
C TYR A 144 47.28 22.57 -43.23
N LEU A 145 46.32 22.53 -44.15
CA LEU A 145 44.91 22.35 -43.81
C LEU A 145 44.63 21.01 -43.13
N ASN A 146 45.26 19.93 -43.59
CA ASN A 146 45.15 18.61 -42.95
C ASN A 146 45.72 18.62 -41.53
N LEU A 147 46.87 19.29 -41.31
CA LEU A 147 47.47 19.47 -39.98
C LEU A 147 46.57 20.26 -39.04
N ILE A 148 45.87 21.29 -39.54
CA ILE A 148 44.85 22.02 -38.77
C ILE A 148 43.71 21.10 -38.33
N ASP A 149 43.22 20.23 -39.21
CA ASP A 149 42.13 19.32 -38.88
C ASP A 149 42.55 18.19 -37.94
N GLU A 150 43.79 17.70 -38.07
CA GLU A 150 44.40 16.78 -37.10
C GLU A 150 44.53 17.44 -35.72
N PHE A 151 45.02 18.68 -35.66
CA PHE A 151 45.11 19.46 -34.42
C PHE A 151 43.74 19.60 -33.75
N LYS A 152 42.67 19.91 -34.50
CA LYS A 152 41.31 19.99 -33.93
C LYS A 152 40.88 18.67 -33.29
N ARG A 153 41.14 17.53 -33.94
CA ARG A 153 40.79 16.20 -33.42
C ARG A 153 41.53 15.89 -32.12
N ILE A 154 42.86 16.09 -32.11
CA ILE A 154 43.70 15.83 -30.94
C ILE A 154 43.34 16.76 -29.78
N HIS A 155 43.19 18.06 -30.04
CA HIS A 155 42.83 19.04 -29.01
C HIS A 155 41.45 18.75 -28.40
N SER A 156 40.47 18.35 -29.23
CA SER A 156 39.15 17.95 -28.73
C SER A 156 39.23 16.72 -27.83
N SER A 157 40.02 15.70 -28.21
CA SER A 157 40.24 14.51 -27.38
C SER A 157 40.91 14.85 -26.05
N HIS A 158 41.92 15.72 -26.07
CA HIS A 158 42.63 16.17 -24.87
C HIS A 158 41.72 16.97 -23.92
N GLU A 159 40.86 17.85 -24.44
CA GLU A 159 39.88 18.59 -23.62
C GLU A 159 38.86 17.66 -22.93
N MET A 160 38.44 16.58 -23.60
CA MET A 160 37.59 15.56 -22.98
C MET A 160 38.32 14.82 -21.85
N GLN A 161 39.58 14.43 -22.07
CA GLN A 161 40.41 13.78 -21.05
C GLN A 161 40.71 14.70 -19.86
N LYS A 162 40.93 16.00 -20.09
CA LYS A 162 41.19 16.98 -19.02
C LYS A 162 40.05 17.04 -18.01
N LYS A 163 38.79 16.97 -18.45
CA LYS A 163 37.63 16.88 -17.53
C LYS A 163 37.68 15.64 -16.64
N SER A 164 38.24 14.53 -17.14
CA SER A 164 38.45 13.32 -16.34
C SER A 164 39.55 13.49 -15.31
N ILE A 165 40.53 14.36 -15.54
CA ILE A 165 41.65 14.61 -14.61
C ILE A 165 41.15 15.35 -13.37
N ASP A 166 40.22 16.30 -13.51
CA ASP A 166 39.65 17.02 -12.37
C ASP A 166 38.94 16.06 -11.39
N SER A 167 38.22 15.06 -11.92
CA SER A 167 37.63 13.97 -11.12
C SER A 167 38.70 13.09 -10.43
N ILE A 168 39.82 12.83 -11.10
CA ILE A 168 40.94 12.07 -10.50
C ILE A 168 41.58 12.87 -9.35
N ILE A 169 41.72 14.19 -9.49
CA ILE A 169 42.28 15.06 -8.42
C ILE A 169 41.36 15.08 -7.20
N GLU A 170 40.04 15.13 -7.41
CA GLU A 170 39.05 15.05 -6.31
C GLU A 170 39.12 13.70 -5.60
N LEU A 171 39.15 12.59 -6.34
CA LEU A 171 39.34 11.25 -5.76
C LEU A 171 40.67 11.12 -5.03
N GLN A 172 41.77 11.68 -5.55
CA GLN A 172 43.06 11.70 -4.84
C GLN A 172 43.00 12.50 -3.54
N LYS A 173 42.23 13.60 -3.52
CA LYS A 173 42.01 14.39 -2.31
C LYS A 173 41.19 13.58 -1.29
N ASP A 174 40.16 12.89 -1.74
CA ASP A 174 39.29 12.06 -0.90
C ASP A 174 40.06 10.85 -0.30
N ILE A 175 40.88 10.18 -1.11
CA ILE A 175 41.77 9.11 -0.66
C ILE A 175 42.73 9.63 0.42
N LYS A 176 43.33 10.81 0.22
CA LYS A 176 44.20 11.41 1.24
C LYS A 176 43.44 11.73 2.53
N THR A 177 42.20 12.22 2.45
CA THR A 177 41.39 12.45 3.66
C THR A 177 41.04 11.14 4.37
N MET A 178 40.66 10.09 3.63
CA MET A 178 40.42 8.76 4.20
C MET A 178 41.69 8.13 4.81
N GLU A 179 42.86 8.33 4.21
CA GLU A 179 44.15 7.89 4.75
C GLU A 179 44.48 8.59 6.07
N LEU A 180 44.25 9.91 6.14
CA LEU A 180 44.41 10.68 7.38
C LEU A 180 43.44 10.20 8.47
N GLU A 181 42.18 9.95 8.14
CA GLU A 181 41.19 9.41 9.08
C GLU A 181 41.59 8.01 9.57
N LYS A 182 42.05 7.14 8.66
CA LYS A 182 42.55 5.81 9.00
C LYS A 182 43.72 5.90 9.97
N ASP A 183 44.67 6.80 9.75
CA ASP A 183 45.82 6.97 10.63
C ASP A 183 45.42 7.62 11.96
N GLN A 184 44.43 8.53 11.99
CA GLN A 184 43.84 9.02 13.24
C GLN A 184 43.16 7.90 14.03
N ILE A 185 42.38 7.04 13.38
CA ILE A 185 41.73 5.89 14.02
C ILE A 185 42.77 4.90 14.53
N LYS A 186 43.83 4.61 13.76
CA LYS A 186 44.94 3.77 14.23
C LYS A 186 45.64 4.38 15.44
N ASN A 187 45.93 5.67 15.44
CA ASN A 187 46.54 6.34 16.59
C ASN A 187 45.63 6.27 17.83
N LYS A 188 44.32 6.48 17.67
CA LYS A 188 43.35 6.28 18.76
C LYS A 188 43.32 4.83 19.23
N LEU A 189 43.34 3.87 18.30
CA LEU A 189 43.40 2.45 18.60
C LEU A 189 44.67 2.10 19.38
N ASP A 190 45.82 2.64 19.00
CA ASP A 190 47.09 2.41 19.70
C ASP A 190 47.06 3.02 21.11
N ILE A 191 46.46 4.20 21.29
CA ILE A 191 46.25 4.79 22.62
C ILE A 191 45.35 3.88 23.48
N VAL A 192 44.26 3.35 22.91
CA VAL A 192 43.36 2.42 23.61
C VAL A 192 44.08 1.11 23.92
N LYS A 193 44.82 0.53 22.96
CA LYS A 193 45.62 -0.69 23.17
C LYS A 193 46.66 -0.50 24.27
N ARG A 194 47.37 0.62 24.30
CA ARG A 194 48.31 0.97 25.38
C ARG A 194 47.59 1.14 26.72
N ARG A 195 46.43 1.81 26.74
CA ARG A 195 45.62 1.98 27.98
C ARG A 195 45.12 0.63 28.52
N VAL A 196 44.86 -0.32 27.63
CA VAL A 196 44.45 -1.69 27.99
C VAL A 196 45.66 -2.64 28.10
N ASN A 197 46.90 -2.13 28.06
CA ASN A 197 48.17 -2.87 28.20
C ASN A 197 48.33 -4.05 27.22
N LEU A 198 47.88 -3.92 25.97
CA LEU A 198 48.00 -5.00 24.97
C LEU A 198 49.44 -5.45 24.71
N ASP A 199 50.40 -4.51 24.71
CA ASP A 199 51.79 -4.76 24.30
C ASP A 199 52.62 -5.58 25.33
N MET A 200 52.12 -5.80 26.56
CA MET A 200 52.77 -6.66 27.56
C MET A 200 52.12 -8.05 27.69
N ILE A 201 51.14 -8.39 26.84
CA ILE A 201 50.23 -9.54 27.01
C ILE A 201 50.32 -10.50 25.82
N GLU A 202 51.42 -10.50 25.06
CA GLU A 202 51.60 -11.52 24.00
C GLU A 202 51.99 -12.90 24.54
N THR A 203 52.37 -13.03 25.82
CA THR A 203 52.93 -14.28 26.37
C THR A 203 52.15 -14.96 27.48
N SER A 204 51.14 -14.33 28.10
CA SER A 204 50.35 -14.97 29.16
C SER A 204 48.94 -14.40 29.24
N ASN A 205 47.93 -15.14 28.73
CA ASN A 205 46.56 -15.29 29.26
C ASN A 205 45.49 -15.46 28.16
N SER A 206 45.15 -16.72 27.86
CA SER A 206 43.95 -17.10 27.08
C SER A 206 42.66 -16.42 27.62
N SER A 207 42.63 -16.12 28.93
CA SER A 207 41.50 -15.48 29.62
C SER A 207 41.23 -14.02 29.25
N GLN A 208 42.19 -13.25 28.74
CA GLN A 208 41.93 -11.87 28.30
C GLN A 208 41.44 -11.80 26.83
N ASN A 209 41.96 -12.66 25.95
CA ASN A 209 41.40 -12.80 24.60
C ASN A 209 39.94 -13.25 24.63
N ILE A 210 39.58 -14.14 25.56
CA ILE A 210 38.18 -14.54 25.80
C ILE A 210 37.33 -13.34 26.24
N LYS A 211 37.85 -12.45 27.10
CA LYS A 211 37.12 -11.23 27.52
C LYS A 211 36.92 -10.25 26.37
N PHE A 212 37.89 -10.09 25.47
CA PHE A 212 37.72 -9.24 24.29
C PHE A 212 36.74 -9.84 23.29
N GLU A 213 36.78 -11.15 23.07
CA GLU A 213 35.81 -11.82 22.20
C GLU A 213 34.39 -11.72 22.81
N ALA A 214 34.26 -11.82 24.13
CA ALA A 214 32.99 -11.59 24.83
C ALA A 214 32.50 -10.14 24.69
N VAL A 215 33.39 -9.13 24.82
CA VAL A 215 33.03 -7.72 24.60
C VAL A 215 32.65 -7.47 23.15
N ARG A 216 33.37 -8.06 22.19
CA ARG A 216 33.06 -7.98 20.77
C ARG A 216 31.70 -8.61 20.47
N ALA A 217 31.45 -9.81 20.98
CA ALA A 217 30.15 -10.48 20.85
C ALA A 217 29.03 -9.64 21.46
N TYR A 218 29.25 -9.06 22.64
CA TYR A 218 28.29 -8.15 23.27
C TYR A 218 28.01 -6.89 22.43
N VAL A 219 29.05 -6.23 21.88
CA VAL A 219 28.89 -5.04 21.03
C VAL A 219 28.16 -5.38 19.73
N MET A 220 28.49 -6.52 19.10
CA MET A 220 27.80 -7.00 17.90
C MET A 220 26.33 -7.30 18.19
N ALA A 221 26.05 -8.04 19.27
CA ALA A 221 24.68 -8.34 19.71
C ALA A 221 23.91 -7.07 20.06
N ARG A 222 24.56 -6.07 20.68
CA ARG A 222 23.96 -4.77 20.96
C ARG A 222 23.63 -4.01 19.67
N HIS A 223 24.53 -3.95 18.70
CA HIS A 223 24.25 -3.31 17.41
C HIS A 223 23.15 -4.01 16.63
N GLU A 224 23.10 -5.35 16.67
CA GLU A 224 22.03 -6.14 16.09
C GLU A 224 20.68 -5.85 16.78
N ASN A 225 20.67 -5.78 18.11
CA ASN A 225 19.49 -5.37 18.88
C ASN A 225 19.05 -3.94 18.54
N GLU A 226 19.97 -2.97 18.46
CA GLU A 226 19.67 -1.59 18.05
C GLU A 226 19.13 -1.51 16.61
N LYS A 227 19.57 -2.40 15.72
CA LYS A 227 19.04 -2.53 14.36
C LYS A 227 17.63 -3.13 14.37
N LEU A 228 17.41 -4.22 15.11
CA LEU A 228 16.10 -4.85 15.25
C LEU A 228 15.10 -3.90 15.89
N GLN A 229 15.49 -3.12 16.89
CA GLN A 229 14.65 -2.09 17.49
C GLN A 229 14.29 -0.97 16.52
N ARG A 230 15.23 -0.54 15.66
CA ARG A 230 14.93 0.42 14.58
C ARG A 230 13.92 -0.16 13.60
N GLN A 231 14.11 -1.41 13.16
CA GLN A 231 13.18 -2.09 12.27
C GLN A 231 11.80 -2.28 12.91
N LEU A 232 11.74 -2.63 14.20
CA LEU A 232 10.48 -2.75 14.93
C LEU A 232 9.73 -1.43 14.99
N ARG A 233 10.42 -0.32 15.29
CA ARG A 233 9.83 1.03 15.28
C ARG A 233 9.32 1.40 13.90
N GLU A 234 10.11 1.18 12.85
CA GLU A 234 9.70 1.44 11.47
C GLU A 234 8.47 0.59 11.07
N GLN A 235 8.42 -0.69 11.46
CA GLN A 235 7.27 -1.55 11.18
C GLN A 235 6.03 -1.10 11.97
N GLN A 236 6.17 -0.73 13.24
CA GLN A 236 5.09 -0.18 14.05
C GLN A 236 4.54 1.11 13.45
N GLU A 237 5.41 2.02 13.00
CA GLU A 237 5.02 3.25 12.29
C GLU A 237 4.28 2.95 10.98
N ARG A 238 4.72 1.96 10.20
CA ARG A 238 4.01 1.53 8.99
C ARG A 238 2.62 0.97 9.30
N ILE A 239 2.51 0.16 10.36
CA ILE A 239 1.23 -0.41 10.79
C ILE A 239 0.29 0.71 11.27
N THR A 240 0.78 1.67 12.07
CA THR A 240 -0.07 2.78 12.54
C THR A 240 -0.49 3.68 11.39
N MET A 241 0.38 3.96 10.41
CA MET A 241 0.00 4.67 9.18
C MET A 241 -1.05 3.91 8.37
N ALA A 242 -0.89 2.59 8.21
CA ALA A 242 -1.86 1.76 7.49
C ALA A 242 -3.22 1.71 8.22
N LYS A 243 -3.23 1.59 9.55
CA LYS A 243 -4.45 1.65 10.37
C LYS A 243 -5.15 3.00 10.22
N LYS A 244 -4.40 4.11 10.30
CA LYS A 244 -4.96 5.45 10.10
C LYS A 244 -5.54 5.63 8.70
N HIS A 245 -4.87 5.10 7.68
CA HIS A 245 -5.38 5.13 6.31
C HIS A 245 -6.67 4.32 6.17
N LEU A 246 -6.74 3.14 6.80
CA LEU A 246 -7.95 2.33 6.83
C LEU A 246 -9.09 3.05 7.56
N GLU A 247 -8.82 3.68 8.71
CA GLU A 247 -9.78 4.51 9.44
C GLU A 247 -10.28 5.67 8.57
N GLN A 248 -9.40 6.34 7.84
CA GLN A 248 -9.79 7.40 6.89
C GLN A 248 -10.71 6.87 5.79
N GLN A 249 -10.34 5.77 5.13
CA GLN A 249 -11.19 5.15 4.11
C GLN A 249 -12.53 4.68 4.67
N GLN A 250 -12.54 4.22 5.91
CA GLN A 250 -13.75 3.80 6.61
C GLN A 250 -14.64 4.99 6.95
N THR A 251 -14.07 6.13 7.37
CA THR A 251 -14.82 7.38 7.53
C THR A 251 -15.37 7.88 6.20
N GLU A 252 -14.59 7.85 5.12
CA GLU A 252 -15.05 8.20 3.77
C GLU A 252 -16.17 7.27 3.30
N LEU A 253 -16.07 5.96 3.57
CA LEU A 253 -17.12 5.00 3.27
C LEU A 253 -18.37 5.23 4.11
N ASN A 254 -18.23 5.58 5.40
CA ASN A 254 -19.37 5.92 6.27
C ASN A 254 -20.06 7.21 5.80
N GLU A 255 -19.30 8.22 5.37
CA GLU A 255 -19.84 9.41 4.70
C GLU A 255 -20.51 9.07 3.36
N LEU A 256 -20.00 8.07 2.64
CA LEU A 256 -20.62 7.54 1.41
C LEU A 256 -21.85 6.67 1.70
N ASN A 257 -21.97 6.09 2.90
CA ASN A 257 -22.96 5.09 3.22
C ASN A 257 -24.32 5.75 3.49
N VAL A 258 -25.03 6.03 2.39
CA VAL A 258 -26.49 6.03 2.10
C VAL A 258 -27.49 6.61 3.13
N GLN A 259 -27.32 6.52 4.45
CA GLN A 259 -28.23 7.15 5.43
C GLN A 259 -28.02 8.67 5.53
N ASP A 260 -26.77 9.15 5.57
CA ASP A 260 -26.48 10.59 5.51
C ASP A 260 -26.73 11.18 4.11
N TRP A 261 -26.53 10.37 3.06
CA TRP A 261 -26.89 10.74 1.70
C TRP A 261 -28.41 10.92 1.54
N GLN A 262 -29.23 10.09 2.19
CA GLN A 262 -30.70 10.22 2.12
C GLN A 262 -31.22 11.51 2.77
N GLU A 263 -30.57 12.02 3.82
CA GLU A 263 -30.88 13.34 4.40
C GLU A 263 -30.28 14.50 3.57
N SER A 264 -29.13 14.29 2.94
CA SER A 264 -28.43 15.26 2.09
C SER A 264 -29.04 15.45 0.69
N ILE A 265 -30.03 14.63 0.29
CA ILE A 265 -30.74 14.73 -1.01
C ILE A 265 -31.39 16.10 -1.25
N GLN A 266 -31.61 16.95 -0.23
CA GLN A 266 -32.31 18.20 -0.46
C GLN A 266 -31.50 19.27 -1.24
N SER A 267 -30.16 19.25 -1.24
CA SER A 267 -29.38 20.10 -2.16
C SER A 267 -27.88 19.75 -2.25
N PRO A 268 -27.36 19.43 -3.46
CA PRO A 268 -25.92 19.31 -3.74
C PRO A 268 -25.09 20.56 -3.35
N GLU A 269 -25.75 21.71 -3.24
CA GLU A 269 -25.14 22.96 -2.82
C GLU A 269 -24.64 22.90 -1.37
N VAL A 270 -25.39 22.26 -0.47
CA VAL A 270 -25.02 22.10 0.95
C VAL A 270 -23.79 21.21 1.10
N MET A 271 -23.68 20.14 0.30
CA MET A 271 -22.51 19.27 0.25
C MET A 271 -21.26 20.02 -0.23
N LEU A 272 -21.39 20.83 -1.28
CA LEU A 272 -20.29 21.66 -1.76
C LEU A 272 -19.84 22.71 -0.73
N TYR A 273 -20.77 23.30 0.02
CA TYR A 273 -20.42 24.20 1.13
C TYR A 273 -19.65 23.48 2.25
N ARG A 274 -20.09 22.29 2.66
CA ARG A 274 -19.37 21.49 3.67
C ARG A 274 -17.95 21.13 3.21
N TYR A 275 -17.79 20.61 1.99
CA TYR A 275 -16.46 20.30 1.47
C TYR A 275 -15.59 21.54 1.32
N LYS A 276 -16.16 22.68 0.96
CA LYS A 276 -15.41 23.94 0.89
C LYS A 276 -14.89 24.38 2.26
N ASP A 277 -15.74 24.32 3.29
CA ASP A 277 -15.34 24.66 4.66
C ASP A 277 -14.27 23.68 5.18
N GLU A 278 -14.41 22.39 4.89
CA GLU A 278 -13.44 21.36 5.25
C GLU A 278 -12.08 21.57 4.54
N ILE A 279 -12.10 21.88 3.23
CA ILE A 279 -10.90 22.22 2.47
C ILE A 279 -10.24 23.48 3.04
N ASP A 280 -11.01 24.49 3.44
CA ASP A 280 -10.47 25.71 4.02
C ASP A 280 -9.84 25.48 5.41
N ILE A 281 -10.44 24.60 6.24
CA ILE A 281 -9.88 24.19 7.53
C ILE A 281 -8.60 23.37 7.32
N LYS A 282 -8.65 22.32 6.49
CA LYS A 282 -7.50 21.46 6.17
C LYS A 282 -6.38 22.26 5.51
N SER A 283 -6.69 23.21 4.63
CA SER A 283 -5.68 24.07 4.01
C SER A 283 -4.99 24.97 5.02
N LYS A 284 -5.68 25.50 6.03
CA LYS A 284 -5.05 26.30 7.09
C LYS A 284 -4.15 25.44 7.97
N LEU A 285 -4.59 24.23 8.30
CA LEU A 285 -3.80 23.27 9.08
C LEU A 285 -2.50 22.90 8.36
N VAL A 286 -2.57 22.59 7.06
CA VAL A 286 -1.42 22.18 6.24
C VAL A 286 -0.46 23.33 5.93
N LYS A 287 -0.96 24.56 5.74
CA LYS A 287 -0.11 25.70 5.38
C LYS A 287 0.56 26.37 6.57
N ASP A 288 -0.14 26.46 7.71
CA ASP A 288 0.31 27.31 8.82
C ASP A 288 0.67 26.52 10.07
N VAL A 289 -0.15 25.54 10.48
CA VAL A 289 0.01 24.89 11.80
C VAL A 289 0.98 23.71 11.74
N LEU A 290 0.71 22.71 10.90
CA LEU A 290 1.52 21.49 10.78
C LEU A 290 2.98 21.77 10.39
N PRO A 291 3.30 22.69 9.45
CA PRO A 291 4.68 22.97 9.11
C PRO A 291 5.46 23.56 10.28
N ASN A 292 4.84 24.45 11.07
CA ASN A 292 5.47 25.07 12.23
C ASN A 292 5.72 24.05 13.34
N GLU A 293 4.72 23.22 13.67
CA GLU A 293 4.87 22.14 14.66
C GLU A 293 5.92 21.12 14.23
N LEU A 294 5.97 20.79 12.94
CA LEU A 294 6.96 19.87 12.39
C LEU A 294 8.37 20.47 12.41
N THR A 295 8.53 21.77 12.17
CA THR A 295 9.81 22.45 12.35
C THR A 295 10.26 22.46 13.80
N ASP A 296 9.34 22.71 14.75
CA ASP A 296 9.64 22.71 16.18
C ASP A 296 10.04 21.32 16.67
N LEU A 297 9.32 20.27 16.26
CA LEU A 297 9.68 18.89 16.55
C LEU A 297 11.03 18.49 15.95
N ARG A 298 11.32 18.90 14.71
CA ARG A 298 12.62 18.64 14.08
C ARG A 298 13.76 19.35 14.81
N LEU A 299 13.55 20.58 15.26
CA LEU A 299 14.52 21.30 16.07
C LEU A 299 14.75 20.58 17.41
N LEU A 300 13.68 20.17 18.09
CA LEU A 300 13.78 19.41 19.34
C LEU A 300 14.55 18.10 19.16
N VAL A 301 14.27 17.33 18.10
CA VAL A 301 15.00 16.09 17.81
C VAL A 301 16.47 16.39 17.55
N ARG A 302 16.78 17.42 16.76
CA ARG A 302 18.17 17.82 16.49
C ARG A 302 18.90 18.20 17.77
N ASP A 303 18.25 18.94 18.66
CA ASP A 303 18.83 19.35 19.93
C ASP A 303 19.07 18.15 20.86
N MET A 304 18.14 17.19 20.90
CA MET A 304 18.30 15.94 21.65
C MET A 304 19.42 15.06 21.07
N GLU A 305 19.55 14.98 19.75
CA GLU A 305 20.66 14.28 19.08
C GLU A 305 22.00 14.95 19.37
N GLN A 306 22.07 16.27 19.38
CA GLN A 306 23.27 17.02 19.76
C GLN A 306 23.67 16.76 21.21
N ILE A 307 22.70 16.73 22.14
CA ILE A 307 22.95 16.39 23.55
C ILE A 307 23.49 14.96 23.69
N GLN A 308 22.94 14.01 22.92
CA GLN A 308 23.39 12.62 22.93
C GLN A 308 24.81 12.45 22.35
N GLN A 309 25.13 13.18 21.27
CA GLN A 309 26.45 13.11 20.61
C GLN A 309 27.55 13.80 21.43
N HIS A 310 27.20 14.87 22.15
CA HIS A 310 28.14 15.68 22.94
C HIS A 310 28.01 15.42 24.44
N ALA A 311 27.82 14.17 24.88
CA ALA A 311 27.72 13.79 26.30
C ALA A 311 29.02 14.00 27.14
N ASP A 312 29.81 15.03 26.84
CA ASP A 312 30.89 15.55 27.65
C ASP A 312 30.34 16.43 28.78
N SER A 313 31.01 16.42 29.93
CA SER A 313 30.58 17.03 31.20
C SER A 313 30.37 18.57 31.20
N ASN A 314 30.44 19.24 30.05
CA ASN A 314 30.39 20.70 29.93
C ASN A 314 29.08 21.25 29.29
N ILE A 315 28.17 20.37 28.85
CA ILE A 315 26.85 20.79 28.32
C ILE A 315 26.03 21.50 29.39
N THR A 316 26.03 21.00 30.63
CA THR A 316 25.21 21.56 31.72
C THR A 316 25.52 23.03 31.97
N ASP A 317 26.81 23.40 31.95
CA ASP A 317 27.27 24.77 32.13
C ASP A 317 26.89 25.66 30.94
N GLN A 318 26.96 25.14 29.72
CA GLN A 318 26.51 25.85 28.52
C GLN A 318 25.00 26.06 28.52
N LEU A 319 24.22 25.04 28.89
CA LEU A 319 22.76 25.11 28.99
C LEU A 319 22.34 26.15 30.06
N GLN A 320 23.01 26.16 31.21
CA GLN A 320 22.79 27.17 32.25
C GLN A 320 23.13 28.59 31.78
N ARG A 321 24.19 28.78 30.98
CA ARG A 321 24.49 30.07 30.36
C ARG A 321 23.43 30.50 29.36
N THR A 322 22.95 29.58 28.52
CA THR A 322 21.88 29.89 27.57
C THR A 322 20.57 30.21 28.28
N VAL A 323 20.23 29.49 29.36
CA VAL A 323 19.03 29.76 30.16
C VAL A 323 19.12 31.12 30.84
N THR A 324 20.26 31.47 31.43
CA THR A 324 20.45 32.79 32.04
C THR A 324 20.42 33.92 31.01
N GLN A 325 20.97 33.70 29.81
CA GLN A 325 20.86 34.65 28.70
C GLN A 325 19.42 34.82 28.19
N VAL A 326 18.66 33.73 28.05
CA VAL A 326 17.23 33.78 27.67
C VAL A 326 16.42 34.52 28.73
N GLN A 327 16.69 34.29 30.02
CA GLN A 327 16.03 35.01 31.11
C GLN A 327 16.35 36.51 31.08
N ALA A 328 17.61 36.88 30.88
CA ALA A 328 18.02 38.28 30.76
C ALA A 328 17.37 38.98 29.55
N LEU A 329 17.36 38.33 28.38
CA LEU A 329 16.70 38.85 27.18
C LEU A 329 15.18 38.92 27.36
N THR A 330 14.55 37.96 28.04
CA THR A 330 13.12 38.00 28.33
C THR A 330 12.78 39.15 29.27
N GLN A 331 13.63 39.42 30.26
CA GLN A 331 13.50 40.60 31.13
C GLN A 331 13.66 41.90 30.33
N GLU A 332 14.67 41.99 29.46
CA GLU A 332 14.87 43.16 28.59
C GLU A 332 13.68 43.38 27.64
N ILE A 333 13.16 42.30 27.04
CA ILE A 333 11.94 42.36 26.20
C ILE A 333 10.75 42.83 27.03
N ASN A 334 10.56 42.32 28.24
CA ASN A 334 9.46 42.74 29.11
C ASN A 334 9.60 44.21 29.52
N GLU A 335 10.79 44.67 29.87
CA GLU A 335 11.06 46.08 30.16
C GLU A 335 10.82 46.99 28.95
N LEU A 336 11.20 46.54 27.74
CA LEU A 336 10.93 47.25 26.50
C LEU A 336 9.44 47.26 26.14
N VAL A 337 8.73 46.17 26.42
CA VAL A 337 7.27 46.08 26.26
C VAL A 337 6.57 46.99 27.25
N GLU A 338 7.00 47.03 28.51
CA GLU A 338 6.48 47.94 29.55
C GLU A 338 6.75 49.40 29.20
N LYS A 339 7.98 49.76 28.81
CA LYS A 339 8.30 51.11 28.31
C LYS A 339 7.45 51.48 27.11
N LYS A 340 7.27 50.55 26.16
CA LYS A 340 6.42 50.75 24.99
C LYS A 340 4.94 50.89 25.37
N LEU A 341 4.45 50.20 26.40
CA LEU A 341 3.08 50.34 26.90
C LEU A 341 2.89 51.69 27.63
N LEU A 342 3.90 52.17 28.35
CA LEU A 342 3.90 53.47 29.03
C LEU A 342 3.98 54.64 28.04
N ASP A 343 4.85 54.57 27.02
CA ASP A 343 4.94 55.57 25.95
C ASP A 343 3.65 55.64 25.10
N LYS A 344 2.94 54.52 24.95
CA LYS A 344 1.68 54.42 24.21
C LYS A 344 0.44 54.93 24.95
N GLN A 345 0.54 55.30 26.23
CA GLN A 345 -0.58 55.97 26.93
C GLN A 345 -0.72 57.44 26.50
N ASN A 346 0.27 58.01 25.80
CA ASN A 346 0.29 59.42 25.39
C ASN A 346 -0.18 59.68 23.94
N GLU A 347 -0.26 58.66 23.08
CA GLU A 347 -0.85 58.76 21.73
C GLU A 347 -2.06 57.82 21.64
N GLU A 348 -3.23 58.28 21.16
CA GLU A 348 -4.46 57.45 21.03
C GLU A 348 -4.24 56.22 20.12
N ASP A 349 -3.82 55.11 20.74
CA ASP A 349 -3.41 53.88 20.07
C ASP A 349 -4.62 53.07 19.60
N ARG A 350 -5.25 53.48 18.48
CA ARG A 350 -6.30 52.70 17.79
C ARG A 350 -5.85 51.26 17.49
N LEU A 351 -4.55 51.07 17.23
CA LEU A 351 -3.95 49.75 16.99
C LEU A 351 -3.90 48.87 18.25
N SER A 352 -3.92 49.44 19.46
CA SER A 352 -4.00 48.64 20.70
C SER A 352 -5.32 47.87 20.78
N HIS A 353 -6.43 48.53 20.47
CA HIS A 353 -7.75 47.91 20.41
C HIS A 353 -7.82 46.84 19.33
N TYR A 354 -7.24 47.09 18.14
CA TYR A 354 -7.15 46.06 17.09
C TYR A 354 -6.26 44.86 17.49
N ARG A 355 -5.15 45.08 18.20
CA ARG A 355 -4.31 43.99 18.72
C ARG A 355 -5.03 43.18 19.80
N GLN A 356 -5.72 43.85 20.72
CA GLN A 356 -6.53 43.18 21.74
C GLN A 356 -7.67 42.40 21.10
N ASN A 357 -8.38 42.98 20.13
CA ASN A 357 -9.43 42.29 19.39
C ASN A 357 -8.86 41.11 18.59
N ALA A 358 -7.72 41.26 17.92
CA ALA A 358 -7.05 40.18 17.22
C ALA A 358 -6.63 39.05 18.18
N GLN A 359 -6.16 39.39 19.38
CA GLN A 359 -5.80 38.41 20.41
C GLN A 359 -7.03 37.70 20.98
N VAL A 360 -8.14 38.41 21.20
CA VAL A 360 -9.42 37.81 21.62
C VAL A 360 -9.98 36.90 20.53
N VAL A 361 -9.93 37.32 19.26
CA VAL A 361 -10.34 36.51 18.11
C VAL A 361 -9.44 35.28 17.95
N ALA A 362 -8.12 35.43 18.10
CA ALA A 362 -7.18 34.32 18.06
C ALA A 362 -7.45 33.30 19.19
N ARG A 363 -7.68 33.77 20.42
CA ARG A 363 -8.05 32.90 21.56
C ARG A 363 -9.37 32.19 21.33
N LYS A 364 -10.40 32.91 20.87
CA LYS A 364 -11.70 32.29 20.52
C LYS A 364 -11.54 31.26 19.41
N LYS A 365 -10.75 31.56 18.38
CA LYS A 365 -10.43 30.63 17.29
C LYS A 365 -9.73 29.38 17.83
N GLU A 366 -8.74 29.54 18.68
CA GLU A 366 -8.01 28.43 19.31
C GLU A 366 -8.92 27.59 20.22
N GLU A 367 -9.80 28.22 20.99
CA GLU A 367 -10.80 27.53 21.81
C GLU A 367 -11.81 26.75 20.96
N THR A 368 -12.30 27.34 19.86
CA THR A 368 -13.19 26.62 18.94
C THR A 368 -12.49 25.46 18.22
N ILE A 369 -11.21 25.61 17.85
CA ILE A 369 -10.43 24.52 17.26
C ILE A 369 -10.28 23.39 18.27
N LYS A 370 -9.95 23.69 19.53
CA LYS A 370 -9.86 22.68 20.60
C LYS A 370 -11.19 21.98 20.84
N GLN A 371 -12.32 22.69 20.76
CA GLN A 371 -13.66 22.08 20.85
C GLN A 371 -13.95 21.18 19.64
N CYS A 372 -13.60 21.59 18.42
CA CYS A 372 -13.71 20.75 17.23
C CYS A 372 -12.85 19.48 17.35
N GLU A 373 -11.59 19.60 17.76
CA GLU A 373 -10.71 18.44 17.99
C GLU A 373 -11.24 17.50 19.07
N GLN A 374 -11.84 18.03 20.14
CA GLN A 374 -12.49 17.22 21.17
C GLN A 374 -13.69 16.46 20.62
N LEU A 375 -14.55 17.13 19.84
CA LEU A 375 -15.71 16.51 19.21
C LEU A 375 -15.30 15.44 18.19
N GLU A 376 -14.28 15.71 17.37
CA GLU A 376 -13.70 14.73 16.43
C GLU A 376 -13.13 13.51 17.17
N ARG A 377 -12.43 13.71 18.29
CA ARG A 377 -11.96 12.60 19.13
C ARG A 377 -13.11 11.80 19.71
N THR A 378 -14.15 12.45 20.23
CA THR A 378 -15.33 11.73 20.75
C THR A 378 -16.05 10.96 19.66
N LEU A 379 -16.11 11.51 18.44
CA LEU A 379 -16.72 10.87 17.29
C LEU A 379 -15.91 9.65 16.83
N SER A 380 -14.58 9.76 16.74
CA SER A 380 -13.68 8.62 16.44
C SER A 380 -13.79 7.52 17.52
N ILE A 381 -13.85 7.88 18.80
CA ILE A 381 -14.07 6.90 19.89
C ILE A 381 -15.42 6.20 19.72
N GLN A 382 -16.51 6.94 19.50
CA GLN A 382 -17.84 6.36 19.31
C GLN A 382 -17.93 5.50 18.04
N GLN A 383 -17.23 5.88 16.97
CA GLN A 383 -17.12 5.08 15.75
C GLN A 383 -16.35 3.77 16.01
N ALA A 384 -15.22 3.83 16.72
CA ALA A 384 -14.48 2.64 17.12
C ALA A 384 -15.32 1.73 18.02
N GLU A 385 -16.08 2.29 18.97
CA GLU A 385 -17.02 1.52 19.80
C GLU A 385 -18.13 0.86 18.97
N LEU A 386 -18.66 1.55 17.95
CA LEU A 386 -19.64 0.99 17.02
C LEU A 386 -19.05 -0.12 16.16
N GLU A 387 -17.80 0.02 15.72
CA GLU A 387 -17.10 -1.01 14.95
C GLU A 387 -16.78 -2.23 15.81
N ASP A 388 -16.35 -2.04 17.05
CA ASP A 388 -16.18 -3.11 18.03
C ASP A 388 -17.51 -3.81 18.31
N LEU A 389 -18.61 -3.06 18.43
CA LEU A 389 -19.94 -3.63 18.57
C LEU A 389 -20.34 -4.42 17.31
N ARG A 390 -20.14 -3.84 16.11
CA ARG A 390 -20.42 -4.52 14.84
C ARG A 390 -19.58 -5.79 14.69
N ALA A 391 -18.31 -5.77 15.06
CA ALA A 391 -17.45 -6.94 15.07
C ALA A 391 -17.97 -8.00 16.05
N LYS A 392 -18.34 -7.61 17.27
CA LYS A 392 -18.97 -8.52 18.26
C LYS A 392 -20.29 -9.13 17.76
N PHE A 393 -21.11 -8.36 17.05
CA PHE A 393 -22.38 -8.84 16.48
C PHE A 393 -22.22 -9.57 15.13
N SER A 394 -21.04 -9.52 14.51
CA SER A 394 -20.75 -10.19 13.24
C SER A 394 -20.06 -11.55 13.43
N VAL A 395 -19.68 -11.90 14.67
CA VAL A 395 -18.96 -13.15 15.00
C VAL A 395 -19.90 -14.32 15.30
N ASP A 396 -21.18 -14.08 15.62
CA ASP A 396 -22.16 -15.17 15.75
C ASP A 396 -22.85 -15.40 14.40
N GLY A 397 -22.49 -16.50 13.73
CA GLY A 397 -22.99 -16.94 12.42
C GLY A 397 -24.49 -17.23 12.32
N GLU A 398 -25.28 -16.86 13.32
CA GLU A 398 -26.74 -16.79 13.22
C GLU A 398 -27.17 -15.35 13.48
N SER A 399 -27.44 -14.62 12.41
CA SER A 399 -28.18 -13.36 12.49
C SER A 399 -29.52 -13.64 13.17
N ALA A 400 -29.58 -13.41 14.49
CA ALA A 400 -30.80 -13.57 15.27
C ALA A 400 -31.94 -12.82 14.57
N LEU A 401 -32.90 -13.57 14.00
CA LEU A 401 -34.04 -12.97 13.32
C LEU A 401 -34.72 -12.02 14.30
N ARG A 402 -34.69 -10.72 13.99
CA ARG A 402 -35.32 -9.65 14.79
C ARG A 402 -36.37 -8.93 13.98
N GLY A 403 -37.37 -8.40 14.69
CA GLY A 403 -38.44 -7.61 14.10
C GLY A 403 -39.39 -8.46 13.25
N ASP A 404 -39.66 -8.01 12.03
CA ASP A 404 -40.68 -8.61 11.16
C ASP A 404 -40.27 -9.98 10.61
N ALA A 405 -38.97 -10.25 10.47
CA ALA A 405 -38.47 -11.56 10.10
C ALA A 405 -38.79 -12.63 11.19
N LEU A 406 -38.72 -12.25 12.47
CA LEU A 406 -39.09 -13.13 13.58
C LEU A 406 -40.61 -13.40 13.60
N LYS A 407 -41.42 -12.37 13.33
CA LYS A 407 -42.88 -12.54 13.25
C LYS A 407 -43.27 -13.49 12.13
N LEU A 408 -42.71 -13.32 10.93
CA LEU A 408 -42.96 -14.22 9.81
C LEU A 408 -42.48 -15.65 10.11
N TYR A 409 -41.37 -15.80 10.83
CA TYR A 409 -40.88 -17.10 11.26
C TYR A 409 -41.80 -17.76 12.30
N ILE A 410 -42.26 -17.00 13.29
CA ILE A 410 -43.24 -17.47 14.29
C ILE A 410 -44.56 -17.85 13.59
N GLU A 411 -45.04 -17.02 12.67
CA GLU A 411 -46.25 -17.31 11.89
C GLU A 411 -46.10 -18.57 11.04
N LYS A 412 -44.92 -18.80 10.45
CA LYS A 412 -44.58 -20.02 9.72
C LYS A 412 -44.50 -21.25 10.64
N ILE A 413 -44.01 -21.10 11.88
CA ILE A 413 -44.04 -22.17 12.89
C ILE A 413 -45.47 -22.46 13.31
N SER A 414 -46.25 -21.45 13.66
CA SER A 414 -47.64 -21.62 14.07
C SER A 414 -48.48 -22.27 12.97
N ARG A 415 -48.25 -21.89 11.71
CA ARG A 415 -48.89 -22.54 10.56
C ARG A 415 -48.48 -24.02 10.41
N ARG A 416 -47.19 -24.33 10.59
CA ARG A 416 -46.73 -25.74 10.60
C ARG A 416 -47.29 -26.53 11.77
N GLU A 417 -47.47 -25.91 12.92
CA GLU A 417 -48.05 -26.53 14.11
C GLU A 417 -49.54 -26.84 13.89
N THR A 418 -50.28 -25.94 13.24
CA THR A 418 -51.67 -26.21 12.82
C THR A 418 -51.72 -27.34 11.80
N GLU A 419 -50.87 -27.31 10.76
CA GLU A 419 -50.80 -28.38 9.75
C GLU A 419 -50.43 -29.75 10.37
N MET A 420 -49.53 -29.77 11.35
CA MET A 420 -49.18 -30.99 12.08
C MET A 420 -50.34 -31.52 12.92
N ASN A 421 -51.11 -30.64 13.58
CA ASN A 421 -52.26 -31.05 14.38
C ASN A 421 -53.40 -31.57 13.49
N GLU A 422 -53.66 -30.93 12.33
CA GLU A 422 -54.60 -31.44 11.33
C GLU A 422 -54.22 -32.83 10.84
N MET A 423 -52.94 -33.05 10.49
CA MET A 423 -52.46 -34.39 10.10
C MET A 423 -52.57 -35.42 11.24
N LYS A 424 -52.38 -35.03 12.50
CA LYS A 424 -52.60 -35.93 13.65
C LYS A 424 -54.07 -36.29 13.81
N ASP A 425 -54.97 -35.34 13.63
CA ASP A 425 -56.41 -35.58 13.69
C ASP A 425 -56.86 -36.50 12.56
N GLU A 426 -56.35 -36.32 11.35
CA GLU A 426 -56.58 -37.22 10.21
C GLU A 426 -56.07 -38.64 10.50
N LEU A 427 -54.85 -38.79 11.04
CA LEU A 427 -54.33 -40.09 11.45
C LEU A 427 -55.18 -40.75 12.54
N SER A 428 -55.71 -39.97 13.49
CA SER A 428 -56.63 -40.48 14.52
C SER A 428 -57.95 -40.96 13.92
N ARG A 429 -58.49 -40.25 12.91
CA ARG A 429 -59.72 -40.67 12.19
C ARG A 429 -59.48 -41.95 11.41
N ILE A 430 -58.39 -42.04 10.66
CA ILE A 430 -58.02 -43.26 9.92
C ILE A 430 -57.83 -44.43 10.88
N SER A 431 -57.21 -44.21 12.05
CA SER A 431 -57.09 -45.26 13.07
C SER A 431 -58.45 -45.72 13.58
N SER A 432 -59.38 -44.79 13.85
CA SER A 432 -60.75 -45.12 14.25
C SER A 432 -61.48 -45.91 13.17
N ASP A 433 -61.36 -45.49 11.91
CA ASP A 433 -61.98 -46.18 10.77
C ASP A 433 -61.41 -47.60 10.60
N ILE A 434 -60.10 -47.77 10.79
CA ILE A 434 -59.46 -49.09 10.80
C ILE A 434 -60.03 -49.96 11.92
N ASP A 435 -60.19 -49.42 13.13
CA ASP A 435 -60.75 -50.15 14.26
C ASP A 435 -62.22 -50.54 14.02
N GLU A 436 -63.02 -49.65 13.43
CA GLU A 436 -64.39 -49.93 13.01
C GLU A 436 -64.46 -51.00 11.93
N LEU A 437 -63.61 -50.91 10.90
CA LEU A 437 -63.52 -51.91 9.84
C LEU A 437 -63.06 -53.27 10.38
N GLN A 438 -62.11 -53.31 11.30
CA GLN A 438 -61.69 -54.54 11.96
C GLN A 438 -62.82 -55.15 12.79
N SER A 439 -63.59 -54.32 13.51
CA SER A 439 -64.76 -54.77 14.27
C SER A 439 -65.82 -55.36 13.32
N LYS A 440 -66.11 -54.67 12.21
CA LYS A 440 -67.05 -55.13 11.19
C LYS A 440 -66.58 -56.43 10.52
N LEU A 441 -65.29 -56.56 10.23
CA LEU A 441 -64.70 -57.77 9.67
C LEU A 441 -64.79 -58.96 10.64
N ARG A 442 -64.61 -58.73 11.95
CA ARG A 442 -64.85 -59.76 12.97
C ARG A 442 -66.32 -60.18 13.02
N SER A 443 -67.24 -59.23 12.96
CA SER A 443 -68.68 -59.51 12.93
C SER A 443 -69.06 -60.32 11.69
N LEU A 444 -68.52 -59.98 10.52
CA LEU A 444 -68.78 -60.70 9.28
C LEU A 444 -68.22 -62.12 9.31
N ARG A 445 -67.00 -62.32 9.82
CA ARG A 445 -66.42 -63.66 9.99
C ARG A 445 -67.22 -64.52 10.97
N GLN A 446 -67.78 -63.91 12.01
CA GLN A 446 -68.65 -64.61 12.95
C GLN A 446 -69.97 -65.03 12.27
N GLN A 447 -70.58 -64.14 11.49
CA GLN A 447 -71.78 -64.46 10.70
C GLN A 447 -71.50 -65.52 9.62
N GLU A 448 -70.36 -65.46 8.94
CA GLU A 448 -69.91 -66.47 7.98
C GLU A 448 -69.78 -67.84 8.66
N LYS A 449 -69.19 -67.88 9.85
CA LYS A 449 -69.09 -69.13 10.62
C LYS A 449 -70.46 -69.67 11.04
N GLU A 450 -71.35 -68.81 11.54
CA GLU A 450 -72.71 -69.19 11.95
C GLU A 450 -73.52 -69.70 10.74
N THR A 451 -73.45 -69.02 9.60
CA THR A 451 -74.12 -69.46 8.36
C THR A 451 -73.53 -70.77 7.81
N LEU A 452 -72.21 -70.97 7.90
CA LEU A 452 -71.60 -72.26 7.54
C LEU A 452 -72.04 -73.39 8.47
N GLU A 453 -72.17 -73.13 9.77
CA GLU A 453 -72.70 -74.10 10.75
C GLU A 453 -74.17 -74.43 10.44
N GLU A 454 -75.02 -73.43 10.15
CA GLU A 454 -76.41 -73.64 9.73
C GLU A 454 -76.51 -74.44 8.41
N ILE A 455 -75.61 -74.20 7.45
CA ILE A 455 -75.57 -74.95 6.19
C ILE A 455 -75.15 -76.40 6.46
N HIS A 456 -74.15 -76.63 7.31
CA HIS A 456 -73.74 -77.99 7.68
C HIS A 456 -74.84 -78.75 8.42
N GLU A 457 -75.57 -78.12 9.35
CA GLU A 457 -76.74 -78.74 10.00
C GLU A 457 -77.85 -79.08 8.99
N ASN A 458 -78.09 -78.19 8.01
CA ASN A 458 -79.05 -78.45 6.94
C ASN A 458 -78.61 -79.57 5.99
N GLU A 459 -77.32 -79.68 5.69
CA GLU A 459 -76.77 -80.80 4.90
C GLU A 459 -76.88 -82.14 5.63
N GLU A 460 -76.60 -82.15 6.94
CA GLU A 460 -76.68 -83.35 7.78
C GLU A 460 -78.14 -83.82 7.94
N THR A 461 -79.09 -82.90 8.13
CA THR A 461 -80.52 -83.24 8.21
C THR A 461 -81.11 -83.75 6.89
N LEU A 462 -80.53 -83.37 5.75
CA LEU A 462 -80.93 -83.81 4.41
C LEU A 462 -80.11 -85.01 3.88
N GLY A 463 -79.09 -85.47 4.60
CA GLY A 463 -78.24 -86.60 4.21
C GLY A 463 -77.32 -86.31 3.01
N LEU A 464 -76.99 -85.05 2.77
CA LEU A 464 -76.22 -84.55 1.63
C LEU A 464 -74.96 -83.82 2.10
N GLU A 465 -74.10 -84.52 2.84
CA GLU A 465 -72.85 -83.98 3.36
C GLU A 465 -71.86 -83.67 2.20
N GLY A 466 -71.42 -82.41 2.07
CA GLY A 466 -70.41 -81.98 1.08
C GLY A 466 -70.94 -81.40 -0.23
N TYR A 467 -72.25 -81.16 -0.35
CA TYR A 467 -72.86 -80.58 -1.56
C TYR A 467 -72.53 -79.09 -1.74
N PHE A 468 -72.43 -78.33 -0.65
CA PHE A 468 -72.17 -76.89 -0.62
C PHE A 468 -70.77 -76.54 -1.14
N GLN A 469 -69.72 -77.25 -0.69
CA GLN A 469 -68.34 -77.05 -1.18
C GLN A 469 -68.19 -77.34 -2.68
N MET A 470 -68.95 -78.31 -3.22
CA MET A 470 -68.98 -78.61 -4.65
C MET A 470 -69.68 -77.51 -5.46
N LYS A 471 -70.75 -76.92 -4.92
CA LYS A 471 -71.50 -75.82 -5.56
C LYS A 471 -70.72 -74.49 -5.51
N GLU A 472 -70.03 -74.21 -4.42
CA GLU A 472 -69.21 -73.01 -4.26
C GLU A 472 -68.05 -72.98 -5.27
N SER A 473 -67.39 -74.13 -5.48
CA SER A 473 -66.33 -74.29 -6.47
C SER A 473 -66.82 -74.10 -7.92
N THR A 474 -68.10 -74.39 -8.20
CA THR A 474 -68.72 -74.22 -9.53
C THR A 474 -69.35 -72.84 -9.72
N LEU A 475 -69.72 -72.13 -8.66
CA LEU A 475 -70.22 -70.76 -8.73
C LEU A 475 -69.09 -69.76 -8.99
N ASN A 476 -67.92 -69.93 -8.35
CA ASN A 476 -66.76 -69.06 -8.55
C ASN A 476 -66.20 -69.10 -9.99
N THR A 477 -66.59 -70.07 -10.81
CA THR A 477 -66.23 -70.14 -12.23
C THR A 477 -67.26 -69.51 -13.17
N LEU A 478 -68.44 -69.13 -12.68
CA LEU A 478 -69.52 -68.53 -13.50
C LEU A 478 -69.62 -67.00 -13.37
N TYR A 479 -68.95 -66.38 -12.38
CA TYR A 479 -68.98 -64.93 -12.17
C TYR A 479 -67.93 -64.13 -12.98
N GLU A 480 -67.15 -64.78 -13.86
CA GLU A 480 -66.23 -64.07 -14.76
C GLU A 480 -66.89 -63.51 -16.03
N ASP A 481 -68.13 -63.93 -16.37
CA ASP A 481 -68.83 -63.52 -17.59
C ASP A 481 -70.29 -63.08 -17.30
N ASP A 482 -70.53 -61.80 -17.00
CA ASP A 482 -71.67 -61.01 -17.53
C ASP A 482 -71.73 -59.62 -16.87
N ASN A 483 -71.38 -58.56 -17.63
CA ASN A 483 -71.75 -57.18 -17.31
C ASN A 483 -72.79 -56.72 -18.33
N GLY A 484 -74.06 -56.81 -17.91
CA GLY A 484 -75.24 -56.37 -18.66
C GLY A 484 -75.76 -55.01 -18.18
N ASP A 485 -75.77 -54.10 -19.14
CA ASP A 485 -76.32 -52.75 -19.21
C ASP A 485 -77.78 -52.60 -18.74
N GLY A 486 -78.20 -51.38 -18.39
CA GLY A 486 -79.63 -51.11 -18.27
C GLY A 486 -80.10 -49.77 -17.68
N ILE A 487 -80.66 -48.97 -18.60
CA ILE A 487 -82.01 -48.38 -18.58
C ILE A 487 -82.12 -46.86 -18.32
N ASP A 488 -82.47 -46.22 -19.43
CA ASP A 488 -83.04 -44.91 -19.71
C ASP A 488 -84.56 -44.89 -19.39
N ASP A 489 -85.13 -43.73 -19.06
CA ASP A 489 -86.56 -43.46 -19.35
C ASP A 489 -87.00 -42.00 -19.11
N ASN A 490 -87.38 -41.38 -20.22
CA ASN A 490 -88.60 -40.62 -20.53
C ASN A 490 -88.81 -39.13 -20.15
N ASP A 491 -88.98 -38.39 -21.24
CA ASP A 491 -89.56 -37.07 -21.44
C ASP A 491 -91.06 -36.98 -21.10
N GLN A 492 -91.50 -35.78 -20.67
CA GLN A 492 -92.52 -34.98 -21.36
C GLN A 492 -92.90 -33.74 -20.52
N GLU A 493 -92.62 -32.53 -21.04
CA GLU A 493 -93.47 -31.34 -20.90
C GLU A 493 -92.90 -30.20 -21.77
N GLN A 494 -93.04 -30.34 -23.09
CA GLN A 494 -92.73 -29.28 -24.06
C GLN A 494 -93.86 -28.26 -24.06
N LEU A 495 -93.53 -26.97 -23.87
CA LEU A 495 -93.98 -25.83 -24.71
C LEU A 495 -93.68 -24.43 -24.13
N ASP A 496 -93.00 -24.29 -22.98
CA ASP A 496 -92.40 -23.01 -22.54
C ASP A 496 -90.85 -23.02 -22.60
N TYR A 497 -90.30 -24.07 -23.20
CA TYR A 497 -88.88 -24.40 -23.17
C TYR A 497 -88.06 -23.87 -24.34
N GLU A 498 -88.60 -23.38 -25.47
CA GLU A 498 -87.74 -22.99 -26.61
C GLU A 498 -86.97 -21.68 -26.40
N GLU A 499 -87.55 -20.67 -25.74
CA GLU A 499 -86.88 -19.40 -25.45
C GLU A 499 -85.92 -19.53 -24.27
N ILE A 500 -86.32 -20.29 -23.24
CA ILE A 500 -85.48 -20.66 -22.10
C ILE A 500 -84.36 -21.60 -22.56
N ASN A 501 -84.63 -22.60 -23.40
CA ASN A 501 -83.59 -23.47 -23.98
C ASN A 501 -82.65 -22.67 -24.86
N ARG A 502 -83.08 -21.66 -25.62
CA ARG A 502 -82.14 -20.81 -26.38
C ARG A 502 -81.21 -19.98 -25.49
N GLN A 503 -81.71 -19.47 -24.37
CA GLN A 503 -80.87 -18.77 -23.40
C GLN A 503 -79.98 -19.76 -22.64
N VAL A 504 -80.52 -20.91 -22.25
CA VAL A 504 -79.79 -22.01 -21.62
C VAL A 504 -78.72 -22.53 -22.56
N ASP A 505 -78.97 -22.77 -23.84
CA ASP A 505 -78.00 -23.17 -24.88
C ASP A 505 -76.92 -22.10 -25.05
N ASN A 506 -77.27 -20.81 -25.09
CA ASN A 506 -76.26 -19.73 -25.10
C ASN A 506 -75.44 -19.68 -23.80
N PHE A 507 -76.06 -19.95 -22.65
CA PHE A 507 -75.35 -20.10 -21.38
C PHE A 507 -74.51 -21.36 -21.35
N GLN A 508 -74.96 -22.45 -22.00
CA GLN A 508 -74.31 -23.74 -22.07
C GLN A 508 -73.09 -23.65 -22.98
N ASP A 509 -73.21 -23.01 -24.15
CA ASP A 509 -72.10 -22.70 -25.05
C ASP A 509 -71.06 -21.79 -24.37
N ARG A 510 -71.49 -20.77 -23.63
CA ARG A 510 -70.59 -19.94 -22.83
C ARG A 510 -69.95 -20.72 -21.69
N LEU A 511 -70.69 -21.61 -21.04
CA LEU A 511 -70.18 -22.47 -19.98
C LEU A 511 -69.18 -23.48 -20.55
N GLU A 512 -69.42 -24.04 -21.73
CA GLU A 512 -68.54 -24.95 -22.47
C GLU A 512 -67.25 -24.24 -22.86
N HIS A 513 -67.34 -22.99 -23.33
CA HIS A 513 -66.19 -22.18 -23.70
C HIS A 513 -65.37 -21.72 -22.49
N VAL A 514 -66.03 -21.38 -21.37
CA VAL A 514 -65.34 -21.10 -20.10
C VAL A 514 -64.73 -22.37 -19.55
N LYS A 515 -65.40 -23.52 -19.63
CA LYS A 515 -64.92 -24.82 -19.16
C LYS A 515 -63.72 -25.30 -19.98
N SER A 516 -63.72 -25.13 -21.29
CA SER A 516 -62.59 -25.47 -22.15
C SER A 516 -61.39 -24.55 -21.89
N SER A 517 -61.61 -23.24 -21.71
CA SER A 517 -60.57 -22.30 -21.27
C SER A 517 -60.04 -22.63 -19.88
N LEU A 518 -60.91 -23.02 -18.93
CA LEU A 518 -60.54 -23.37 -17.57
C LEU A 518 -59.73 -24.68 -17.54
N VAL A 519 -60.08 -25.66 -18.38
CA VAL A 519 -59.33 -26.91 -18.51
C VAL A 519 -57.91 -26.65 -19.03
N ASN A 520 -57.75 -25.76 -20.00
CA ASN A 520 -56.42 -25.40 -20.52
C ASN A 520 -55.59 -24.67 -19.46
N VAL A 521 -56.15 -23.66 -18.79
CA VAL A 521 -55.47 -22.95 -17.69
C VAL A 521 -55.15 -23.91 -16.53
N THR A 522 -56.02 -24.87 -16.24
CA THR A 522 -55.78 -25.89 -15.20
C THR A 522 -54.65 -26.83 -15.57
N LYS A 523 -54.52 -27.20 -16.86
CA LYS A 523 -53.38 -27.98 -17.36
C LYS A 523 -52.08 -27.20 -17.27
N GLU A 524 -52.06 -25.93 -17.66
CA GLU A 524 -50.88 -25.07 -17.54
C GLU A 524 -50.46 -24.88 -16.07
N ILE A 525 -51.42 -24.64 -15.16
CA ILE A 525 -51.16 -24.57 -13.72
C ILE A 525 -50.61 -25.90 -13.18
N ARG A 526 -51.10 -27.04 -13.69
CA ARG A 526 -50.61 -28.36 -13.27
C ARG A 526 -49.16 -28.56 -13.69
N ILE A 527 -48.82 -28.25 -14.93
CA ILE A 527 -47.44 -28.34 -15.45
C ILE A 527 -46.52 -27.41 -14.67
N LEU A 528 -46.91 -26.15 -14.47
CA LEU A 528 -46.10 -25.18 -13.70
C LEU A 528 -45.90 -25.60 -12.24
N LYS A 529 -46.89 -26.26 -11.62
CA LYS A 529 -46.73 -26.85 -10.28
C LYS A 529 -45.77 -28.03 -10.27
N GLU A 530 -45.76 -28.82 -11.32
CA GLU A 530 -44.87 -29.97 -11.48
C GLU A 530 -43.42 -29.50 -11.69
N GLU A 531 -43.21 -28.48 -12.55
CA GLU A 531 -41.91 -27.82 -12.74
C GLU A 531 -41.42 -27.11 -11.47
N LEU A 532 -42.31 -26.45 -10.72
CA LEU A 532 -41.95 -25.82 -9.44
C LEU A 532 -41.53 -26.87 -8.40
N ASN A 533 -42.25 -27.99 -8.30
CA ASN A 533 -41.90 -29.09 -7.40
C ASN A 533 -40.57 -29.75 -7.78
N GLU A 534 -40.29 -29.95 -9.06
CA GLU A 534 -39.00 -30.47 -9.53
C GLU A 534 -37.85 -29.51 -9.17
N ALA A 535 -38.04 -28.20 -9.41
CA ALA A 535 -37.05 -27.19 -9.08
C ALA A 535 -36.81 -27.06 -7.56
N GLU A 536 -37.86 -27.13 -6.74
CA GLU A 536 -37.75 -27.16 -5.27
C GLU A 536 -37.03 -28.42 -4.79
N SER A 537 -37.33 -29.58 -5.39
CA SER A 537 -36.65 -30.85 -5.07
C SER A 537 -35.15 -30.80 -5.42
N GLU A 538 -34.79 -30.25 -6.59
CA GLU A 538 -33.39 -30.05 -6.98
C GLU A 538 -32.67 -29.06 -6.07
N TYR A 539 -33.33 -27.97 -5.69
CA TYR A 539 -32.78 -26.97 -4.77
C TYR A 539 -32.51 -27.60 -3.40
N ASP A 540 -33.47 -28.33 -2.84
CA ASP A 540 -33.32 -29.00 -1.54
C ASP A 540 -32.22 -30.06 -1.57
N MET A 541 -32.11 -30.81 -2.67
CA MET A 541 -31.03 -31.79 -2.85
C MET A 541 -29.65 -31.11 -2.91
N LYS A 542 -29.51 -30.04 -3.69
CA LYS A 542 -28.25 -29.26 -3.76
C LYS A 542 -27.93 -28.62 -2.42
N LYS A 543 -28.91 -28.04 -1.74
CA LYS A 543 -28.75 -27.43 -0.42
C LYS A 543 -28.23 -28.46 0.60
N ARG A 544 -28.82 -29.66 0.65
CA ARG A 544 -28.32 -30.75 1.52
C ARG A 544 -26.88 -31.14 1.22
N LEU A 545 -26.49 -31.19 -0.07
CA LEU A 545 -25.11 -31.48 -0.46
C LEU A 545 -24.14 -30.37 -0.03
N TYR A 546 -24.55 -29.10 -0.17
CA TYR A 546 -23.76 -27.96 0.29
C TYR A 546 -23.64 -27.93 1.81
N ASP A 547 -24.73 -28.11 2.54
CA ASP A 547 -24.74 -28.14 4.02
C ASP A 547 -23.88 -29.29 4.53
N SER A 548 -23.94 -30.47 3.89
CA SER A 548 -23.08 -31.61 4.23
C SER A 548 -21.60 -31.35 3.93
N ALA A 549 -21.27 -30.67 2.83
CA ALA A 549 -19.89 -30.35 2.49
C ALA A 549 -19.33 -29.24 3.39
N ALA A 550 -20.15 -28.23 3.72
CA ALA A 550 -19.80 -27.16 4.65
C ALA A 550 -19.53 -27.72 6.05
N ALA A 551 -20.41 -28.57 6.58
CA ALA A 551 -20.21 -29.23 7.87
C ALA A 551 -18.94 -30.11 7.89
N GLY A 552 -18.61 -30.76 6.76
CA GLY A 552 -17.35 -31.51 6.62
C GLY A 552 -16.12 -30.62 6.70
N LEU A 553 -16.13 -29.49 5.99
CA LEU A 553 -15.04 -28.52 6.00
C LEU A 553 -14.89 -27.82 7.36
N GLU A 554 -15.99 -27.49 8.04
CA GLU A 554 -15.97 -26.94 9.40
C GLU A 554 -15.39 -27.95 10.40
N ALA A 555 -15.73 -29.23 10.27
CA ALA A 555 -15.16 -30.28 11.12
C ALA A 555 -13.64 -30.47 10.87
N GLU A 556 -13.20 -30.39 9.61
CA GLU A 556 -11.77 -30.42 9.27
C GLU A 556 -11.03 -29.18 9.77
N LEU A 557 -11.63 -27.99 9.65
CA LEU A 557 -11.08 -26.75 10.17
C LEU A 557 -10.94 -26.81 11.69
N SER A 558 -12.00 -27.20 12.41
CA SER A 558 -11.98 -27.32 13.86
C SER A 558 -10.95 -28.36 14.35
N ARG A 559 -10.80 -29.48 13.62
CA ARG A 559 -9.75 -30.47 13.90
C ARG A 559 -8.34 -29.88 13.70
N SER A 560 -8.12 -29.13 12.62
CA SER A 560 -6.84 -28.49 12.32
C SER A 560 -6.50 -27.40 13.34
N GLU A 561 -7.48 -26.63 13.80
CA GLU A 561 -7.33 -25.62 14.84
C GLU A 561 -6.96 -26.25 16.19
N ALA A 562 -7.64 -27.35 16.56
CA ALA A 562 -7.32 -28.10 17.78
C ALA A 562 -5.90 -28.71 17.73
N GLU A 563 -5.46 -29.20 16.57
CA GLU A 563 -4.09 -29.69 16.40
C GLU A 563 -3.06 -28.56 16.47
N PHE A 564 -3.38 -27.38 15.93
CA PHE A 564 -2.53 -26.20 16.02
C PHE A 564 -2.38 -25.70 17.46
N GLU A 565 -3.47 -25.60 18.23
CA GLU A 565 -3.45 -25.29 19.66
C GLU A 565 -2.60 -26.31 20.44
N ARG A 566 -2.76 -27.61 20.15
CA ARG A 566 -1.94 -28.66 20.75
C ARG A 566 -0.45 -28.48 20.46
N LEU A 567 -0.08 -28.14 19.23
CA LEU A 567 1.31 -27.88 18.84
C LEU A 567 1.87 -26.61 19.48
N ILE A 568 1.04 -25.58 19.70
CA ILE A 568 1.44 -24.38 20.48
C ILE A 568 1.72 -24.77 21.92
N GLY A 569 0.84 -25.57 22.55
CA GLY A 569 1.07 -26.08 23.90
C GLY A 569 2.37 -26.87 24.01
N GLU A 570 2.63 -27.82 23.10
CA GLU A 570 3.88 -28.58 23.05
C GLU A 570 5.11 -27.68 22.87
N ARG A 571 5.02 -26.64 22.04
CA ARG A 571 6.10 -25.66 21.87
C ARG A 571 6.36 -24.91 23.18
N ASP A 572 5.32 -24.45 23.86
CA ASP A 572 5.44 -23.66 25.09
C ASP A 572 6.00 -24.50 26.24
N ASP A 573 5.61 -25.77 26.32
CA ASP A 573 6.19 -26.75 27.26
C ASP A 573 7.69 -26.95 26.98
N LEU A 574 8.08 -27.17 25.72
CA LEU A 574 9.49 -27.31 25.33
C LEU A 574 10.33 -26.05 25.61
N ILE A 575 9.74 -24.86 25.42
CA ILE A 575 10.38 -23.59 25.79
C ILE A 575 10.56 -23.51 27.30
N GLY A 576 9.57 -23.92 28.08
CA GLY A 576 9.64 -24.03 29.54
C GLY A 576 10.76 -24.96 30.00
N GLU A 577 10.83 -26.16 29.41
CA GLU A 577 11.89 -27.14 29.68
C GLU A 577 13.28 -26.60 29.33
N HIS A 578 13.41 -25.91 28.19
CA HIS A 578 14.67 -25.27 27.79
C HIS A 578 15.12 -24.21 28.81
N PHE A 579 14.21 -23.35 29.28
CA PHE A 579 14.53 -22.36 30.30
C PHE A 579 14.93 -22.99 31.63
N GLU A 580 14.29 -24.10 32.02
CA GLU A 580 14.66 -24.82 33.24
C GLU A 580 16.06 -25.42 33.15
N ILE A 581 16.40 -26.03 32.00
CA ILE A 581 17.75 -26.55 31.74
C ILE A 581 18.78 -25.42 31.75
N GLU A 582 18.49 -24.29 31.11
CA GLU A 582 19.39 -23.14 31.06
C GLU A 582 19.64 -22.55 32.46
N ALA A 583 18.60 -22.46 33.30
CA ALA A 583 18.73 -22.05 34.69
C ALA A 583 19.57 -23.03 35.53
N ARG A 584 19.41 -24.35 35.31
CA ARG A 584 20.23 -25.38 35.97
C ARG A 584 21.69 -25.31 35.54
N LEU A 585 21.97 -25.14 34.24
CA LEU A 585 23.33 -24.99 33.72
C LEU A 585 24.03 -23.74 34.31
N LEU A 586 23.29 -22.64 34.45
CA LEU A 586 23.81 -21.43 35.09
C LEU A 586 24.12 -21.66 36.57
N ALA A 587 23.26 -22.37 37.31
CA ALA A 587 23.51 -22.73 38.70
C ALA A 587 24.77 -23.61 38.85
N ILE A 588 24.93 -24.62 37.99
CA ILE A 588 26.12 -25.49 37.97
C ILE A 588 27.39 -24.69 37.65
N GLN A 589 27.33 -23.73 36.72
CA GLN A 589 28.47 -22.85 36.42
C GLN A 589 28.89 -21.99 37.62
N ILE A 590 27.92 -21.47 38.38
CA ILE A 590 28.18 -20.70 39.60
C ILE A 590 28.83 -21.61 40.65
N GLU A 591 28.28 -22.79 40.89
CA GLU A 591 28.86 -23.76 41.83
C GLU A 591 30.27 -24.21 41.43
N GLN A 592 30.54 -24.45 40.13
CA GLN A 592 31.88 -24.75 39.63
C GLN A 592 32.88 -23.63 39.89
N THR A 593 32.46 -22.36 39.75
CA THR A 593 33.33 -21.22 40.07
C THR A 593 33.60 -21.07 41.57
N GLU A 594 32.66 -21.44 42.44
CA GLU A 594 32.86 -21.44 43.90
C GLU A 594 33.70 -22.62 44.40
N LEU A 595 33.59 -23.79 43.75
CA LEU A 595 34.29 -25.03 44.12
C LEU A 595 35.77 -25.07 43.70
N LEU A 596 36.17 -24.33 42.66
CA LEU A 596 37.58 -24.20 42.25
C LEU A 596 38.48 -23.52 43.30
N GLY A 597 37.92 -23.04 44.42
CA GLY A 597 38.65 -22.50 45.57
C GLY A 597 39.03 -23.50 46.68
N SER A 598 38.66 -24.77 46.63
CA SER A 598 38.90 -25.73 47.74
C SER A 598 39.24 -27.15 47.26
N VAL A 599 40.46 -27.59 47.54
CA VAL A 599 41.15 -28.71 46.84
C VAL A 599 40.75 -30.11 47.30
N ASP A 600 40.03 -30.30 48.41
CA ASP A 600 39.78 -31.66 48.95
C ASP A 600 38.41 -32.29 48.63
N LYS A 601 37.51 -31.59 47.91
CA LYS A 601 36.22 -32.15 47.42
C LYS A 601 36.23 -32.53 45.93
N ALA A 602 37.33 -32.25 45.22
CA ALA A 602 37.39 -32.35 43.76
C ALA A 602 37.20 -33.78 43.22
N GLY A 603 37.62 -34.82 43.95
CA GLY A 603 37.55 -36.21 43.46
C GLY A 603 36.10 -36.75 43.32
N GLN A 604 35.25 -36.52 44.31
CA GLN A 604 33.85 -36.97 44.27
C GLN A 604 33.01 -36.13 43.30
N ILE A 605 33.31 -34.84 43.18
CA ILE A 605 32.63 -33.93 42.27
C ILE A 605 33.02 -34.20 40.82
N ILE A 606 34.27 -34.58 40.54
CA ILE A 606 34.69 -35.00 39.19
C ILE A 606 33.96 -36.28 38.76
N GLU A 607 33.68 -37.20 39.68
CA GLU A 607 32.96 -38.44 39.36
C GLU A 607 31.46 -38.19 39.15
N GLN A 608 30.85 -37.31 39.94
CA GLN A 608 29.47 -36.83 39.73
C GLN A 608 29.33 -36.04 38.42
N LEU A 609 30.24 -35.10 38.15
CA LEU A 609 30.25 -34.34 36.90
C LEU A 609 30.47 -35.23 35.68
N LYS A 610 31.26 -36.32 35.79
CA LYS A 610 31.39 -37.30 34.69
C LYS A 610 30.08 -38.04 34.43
N THR A 611 29.39 -38.49 35.47
CA THR A 611 28.09 -39.15 35.30
C THR A 611 27.03 -38.21 34.74
N GLU A 612 27.11 -36.92 35.12
CA GLU A 612 26.18 -35.89 34.67
C GLU A 612 26.46 -35.45 33.22
N ILE A 613 27.74 -35.34 32.84
CA ILE A 613 28.16 -35.15 31.44
C ILE A 613 27.71 -36.33 30.58
N ASP A 614 27.84 -37.57 31.04
CA ASP A 614 27.38 -38.75 30.29
C ASP A 614 25.84 -38.78 30.15
N SER A 615 25.08 -38.31 31.14
CA SER A 615 23.62 -38.18 31.01
C SER A 615 23.21 -37.05 30.07
N GLU A 616 23.90 -35.91 30.13
CA GLU A 616 23.67 -34.77 29.23
C GLU A 616 24.06 -35.10 27.78
N GLN A 617 25.13 -35.86 27.56
CA GLN A 617 25.51 -36.34 26.22
C GLN A 617 24.45 -37.28 25.64
N LYS A 618 23.87 -38.18 26.45
CA LYS A 618 22.75 -39.04 26.01
C LYS A 618 21.48 -38.23 25.72
N LEU A 619 21.20 -37.21 26.51
CA LEU A 619 20.07 -36.31 26.27
C LEU A 619 20.29 -35.52 24.97
N GLN A 620 21.50 -35.02 24.73
CA GLN A 620 21.87 -34.33 23.50
C GLN A 620 21.79 -35.24 22.27
N GLU A 621 22.17 -36.50 22.40
CA GLU A 621 22.04 -37.49 21.32
C GLU A 621 20.57 -37.80 21.00
N ASN A 622 19.72 -37.91 22.04
CA ASN A 622 18.27 -38.10 21.88
C ASN A 622 17.60 -36.88 21.25
N LEU A 623 17.96 -35.67 21.68
CA LEU A 623 17.46 -34.42 21.10
C LEU A 623 17.89 -34.26 19.64
N ARG A 624 19.12 -34.68 19.28
CA ARG A 624 19.55 -34.73 17.88
C ARG A 624 18.76 -35.73 17.05
N GLN A 625 18.45 -36.90 17.60
CA GLN A 625 17.59 -37.89 16.93
C GLN A 625 16.19 -37.33 16.70
N GLN A 626 15.60 -36.69 17.71
CA GLN A 626 14.33 -35.99 17.55
C GLN A 626 14.42 -34.89 16.50
N GLU A 627 15.45 -34.05 16.51
CA GLU A 627 15.65 -32.99 15.51
C GLU A 627 15.74 -33.57 14.08
N THR A 628 16.39 -34.73 13.90
CA THR A 628 16.41 -35.42 12.61
C THR A 628 15.03 -35.96 12.21
N GLU A 629 14.26 -36.54 13.13
CA GLU A 629 12.89 -36.98 12.88
C GLU A 629 11.96 -35.82 12.54
N TRP A 630 12.12 -34.67 13.22
CA TRP A 630 11.38 -33.44 12.94
C TRP A 630 11.71 -32.90 11.55
N LYS A 631 12.98 -32.90 11.15
CA LYS A 631 13.38 -32.51 9.77
C LYS A 631 12.81 -33.45 8.72
N GLU A 632 12.76 -34.76 8.99
CA GLU A 632 12.14 -35.73 8.08
C GLU A 632 10.62 -35.51 7.97
N LYS A 633 9.94 -35.27 9.09
CA LYS A 633 8.50 -34.91 9.12
C LYS A 633 8.24 -33.59 8.41
N GLU A 634 9.04 -32.57 8.63
CA GLU A 634 8.95 -31.27 7.95
C GLU A 634 9.08 -31.44 6.43
N GLN A 635 10.07 -32.22 5.97
CA GLN A 635 10.22 -32.52 4.54
C GLN A 635 9.04 -33.31 3.97
N TYR A 636 8.49 -34.26 4.73
CA TYR A 636 7.30 -35.02 4.35
C TYR A 636 6.08 -34.10 4.19
N TYR A 637 5.79 -33.26 5.19
CA TYR A 637 4.66 -32.33 5.14
C TYR A 637 4.84 -31.24 4.07
N LYS A 638 6.08 -30.80 3.82
CA LYS A 638 6.36 -29.87 2.73
C LYS A 638 6.05 -30.47 1.36
N LYS A 639 6.44 -31.73 1.11
CA LYS A 639 6.06 -32.46 -0.10
C LYS A 639 4.55 -32.64 -0.20
N GLN A 640 3.89 -32.96 0.91
CA GLN A 640 2.43 -33.10 0.94
C GLN A 640 1.72 -31.78 0.61
N MET A 641 2.20 -30.65 1.15
CA MET A 641 1.73 -29.30 0.83
C MET A 641 1.94 -28.93 -0.65
N GLU A 642 3.09 -29.30 -1.22
CA GLU A 642 3.35 -29.13 -2.66
C GLU A 642 2.36 -29.96 -3.50
N MET A 643 2.13 -31.23 -3.13
CA MET A 643 1.12 -32.06 -3.79
C MET A 643 -0.29 -31.46 -3.69
N TRP A 644 -0.68 -30.92 -2.53
CA TRP A 644 -1.97 -30.24 -2.36
C TRP A 644 -2.10 -28.97 -3.20
N ARG A 645 -1.02 -28.20 -3.34
CA ARG A 645 -0.97 -27.03 -4.24
C ARG A 645 -1.11 -27.45 -5.69
N ASP A 646 -0.40 -28.48 -6.12
CA ASP A 646 -0.51 -29.01 -7.48
C ASP A 646 -1.92 -29.51 -7.77
N LEU A 647 -2.55 -30.19 -6.82
CA LEU A 647 -3.92 -30.68 -6.91
C LEU A 647 -4.93 -29.53 -7.00
N ARG A 648 -4.70 -28.43 -6.25
CA ARG A 648 -5.47 -27.18 -6.37
C ARG A 648 -5.33 -26.55 -7.75
N VAL A 649 -4.12 -26.48 -8.29
CA VAL A 649 -3.87 -25.95 -9.64
C VAL A 649 -4.56 -26.82 -10.70
N ILE A 650 -4.53 -28.14 -10.57
CA ILE A 650 -5.25 -29.05 -11.46
C ILE A 650 -6.77 -28.79 -11.39
N PHE A 651 -7.33 -28.60 -10.20
CA PHE A 651 -8.75 -28.28 -10.06
C PHE A 651 -9.10 -26.89 -10.61
N GLU A 652 -8.25 -25.89 -10.45
CA GLU A 652 -8.45 -24.57 -11.07
C GLU A 652 -8.41 -24.65 -12.59
N ILE A 653 -7.47 -25.41 -13.17
CA ILE A 653 -7.41 -25.64 -14.62
C ILE A 653 -8.66 -26.39 -15.09
N LYS A 654 -9.08 -27.42 -14.36
CA LYS A 654 -10.30 -28.19 -14.68
C LYS A 654 -11.55 -27.33 -14.58
N SER A 655 -11.63 -26.45 -13.58
CA SER A 655 -12.70 -25.45 -13.43
C SER A 655 -12.71 -24.47 -14.61
N ARG A 656 -11.56 -23.92 -14.98
CA ARG A 656 -11.42 -23.03 -16.17
C ARG A 656 -11.77 -23.73 -17.48
N LEU A 657 -11.43 -25.00 -17.64
CA LEU A 657 -11.81 -25.79 -18.82
C LEU A 657 -13.31 -26.07 -18.83
N LEU A 658 -13.91 -26.33 -17.67
CA LEU A 658 -15.36 -26.51 -17.55
C LEU A 658 -16.12 -25.22 -17.86
N THR A 659 -15.69 -24.07 -17.34
CA THR A 659 -16.30 -22.77 -17.66
C THR A 659 -16.15 -22.45 -19.14
N LYS A 660 -14.96 -22.67 -19.72
CA LYS A 660 -14.75 -22.47 -21.16
C LYS A 660 -15.61 -23.40 -22.01
N LYS A 661 -15.77 -24.67 -21.62
CA LYS A 661 -16.66 -25.62 -22.32
C LYS A 661 -18.14 -25.23 -22.18
N LEU A 662 -18.52 -24.61 -21.07
CA LEU A 662 -19.86 -24.06 -20.85
C LEU A 662 -20.11 -22.82 -21.73
N GLU A 663 -19.11 -21.94 -21.85
CA GLU A 663 -19.12 -20.79 -22.76
C GLU A 663 -19.19 -21.21 -24.23
N GLU A 664 -18.41 -22.21 -24.64
CA GLU A 664 -18.46 -22.78 -26.00
C GLU A 664 -19.82 -23.43 -26.30
N LYS A 665 -20.41 -24.12 -25.31
CA LYS A 665 -21.76 -24.69 -25.45
C LYS A 665 -22.82 -23.59 -25.54
N ASN A 666 -22.70 -22.51 -24.78
CA ASN A 666 -23.60 -21.35 -24.86
C ASN A 666 -23.45 -20.58 -26.19
N GLN A 667 -22.24 -20.49 -26.74
CA GLN A 667 -22.00 -19.91 -28.07
C GLN A 667 -22.55 -20.79 -29.20
N GLN A 668 -22.45 -22.11 -29.09
CA GLN A 668 -23.08 -23.05 -30.03
C GLN A 668 -24.61 -23.00 -29.94
N SER A 669 -25.19 -22.88 -28.75
CA SER A 669 -26.64 -22.66 -28.58
C SER A 669 -27.08 -21.35 -29.25
N ASN A 670 -26.35 -20.25 -29.05
CA ASN A 670 -26.66 -18.96 -29.68
C ASN A 670 -26.49 -18.96 -31.22
N SER A 671 -25.52 -19.72 -31.76
CA SER A 671 -25.40 -19.86 -33.22
C SER A 671 -26.53 -20.72 -33.81
N MET A 672 -27.01 -21.71 -33.07
CA MET A 672 -28.14 -22.55 -33.47
C MET A 672 -29.48 -21.79 -33.42
N THR A 673 -29.63 -20.82 -32.51
CA THR A 673 -30.77 -19.88 -32.49
C THR A 673 -30.74 -18.93 -33.69
N MET A 674 -29.57 -18.37 -34.02
CA MET A 674 -29.38 -17.51 -35.20
C MET A 674 -29.68 -18.24 -36.53
N ILE A 675 -29.39 -19.54 -36.62
CA ILE A 675 -29.73 -20.35 -37.81
C ILE A 675 -31.24 -20.62 -37.91
N LYS A 676 -31.96 -20.71 -36.78
CA LYS A 676 -33.42 -20.83 -36.78
C LYS A 676 -34.13 -19.56 -37.22
N ASP A 677 -33.59 -18.39 -36.87
CA ASP A 677 -34.16 -17.09 -37.29
C ASP A 677 -34.00 -16.82 -38.81
N HIS A 678 -33.07 -17.49 -39.48
CA HIS A 678 -32.89 -17.41 -40.94
C HIS A 678 -33.76 -18.39 -41.74
N LEU A 679 -34.56 -19.25 -41.10
CA LEU A 679 -35.43 -20.24 -41.77
C LEU A 679 -36.92 -19.85 -41.83
N VAL A 680 -37.29 -18.63 -41.39
CA VAL A 680 -38.69 -18.15 -41.34
C VAL A 680 -38.96 -16.99 -42.32
N LEU A 681 -38.16 -16.84 -43.38
CA LEU A 681 -38.43 -15.86 -44.44
C LEU A 681 -38.39 -16.54 -45.81
N ASN A 682 -39.45 -17.29 -46.09
CA ASN A 682 -39.98 -17.54 -47.43
C ASN A 682 -41.45 -17.95 -47.27
N ASP A 683 -42.30 -16.93 -47.13
CA ASP A 683 -43.66 -16.86 -47.67
C ASP A 683 -43.99 -15.38 -47.93
#